data_AF-A0A8J3Q8N2-F1
#
_entry.id   AF-A0A8J3Q8N2-F1
#
_cell.length_a   1.000
_cell.length_b   1.000
_cell.length_c   1.000
_cell.angle_alpha   90.00
_cell.angle_beta   90.00
_cell.angle_gamma   90.00
#
_symmetry.space_group_name_H-M   'P 1'
#
loop_
_entity.id
_entity.type
_entity.pdbx_description
1 polymer ?
#
loop_
_entity_poly.entity_id
_entity_poly.type
_entity_poly.pdbx_seq_one_letter_code
_entity_poly.pdbx_strand_id
1 'polypeptide(L)'
;MVAALPIGVPAAGAAPGGAVVAADSGDGLGTLAAATPLAGPDRHEKAAADNNAADRAATKDRSVGKPLVPQTPAVRDTKAVETAGEGAGLAAPAAPAGRAGINVPIAGDNGVSCTYNTIEDAIASAAAGSTIFIAPGTYVATTANVDFNISKNLNLVKGTSACVATVGGASTDVVLQRNAGSTVDAVMEVFGTAVVRFDRITIEGGNSAEGTLFVSGSANVTLDDAIVRNGNNPSATVGGGGVRVSDATASLTTINDAQIENNTAVSGGGIYVDDGAVTIDDLTNVELNTASGSGGGLYAINNATAVLSNNADIIDNDAVSRGGGAFVDTGSTLSVTGGATYVGFTAKANTANLGAGIFAQGGSTVTVGSGGTVNANSGGFGAGMYGLGAGTTLRVDSGGVVTANTTTSNGAGVLVTSGALADLNAGAAIRGNTATGFGGGVGVFNTATLDADGSGTEAVEISGNTAGTFGGGIYTVNTSTLDTVHIVDNTSGTEGGGLYLGATGSVTITENLACGPATFTKEHYCNEFRDNTAGTTGGAVYTGGGDFTAVQTGFIGNSAANAAVIIAFGDAVVSVKAALIILNTETTFGGEALVTGHDTSSITLVGVTSADQTEALLDTDDTATATTSRVLTTTGTLTLVATPAGNCNIGAVAADFPGLLVAVITFTATTRTDYMPVAGASSLDRCNLLSGHATDIDDTAVIDVAPAGGNDYDVGAFEALA
;
A
#
# COMPACT_ATOMS: atom_id res chain seq x y z
N MET A 1 13.60 -15.48 -24.93
CA MET A 1 14.38 -16.53 -25.60
C MET A 1 15.38 -17.07 -24.58
N VAL A 2 15.37 -18.38 -24.38
CA VAL A 2 15.91 -19.17 -23.26
C VAL A 2 17.43 -19.03 -23.08
N ALA A 3 17.91 -18.93 -21.83
CA ALA A 3 19.11 -19.63 -21.32
C ALA A 3 19.27 -19.47 -19.80
N ALA A 4 18.98 -20.55 -19.06
CA ALA A 4 19.48 -20.81 -17.72
C ALA A 4 20.93 -21.33 -17.79
N LEU A 5 21.73 -21.12 -16.74
CA LEU A 5 22.87 -21.98 -16.38
C LEU A 5 23.21 -21.82 -14.87
N PRO A 6 23.45 -22.91 -14.11
CA PRO A 6 23.65 -22.92 -12.66
C PRO A 6 25.13 -23.15 -12.26
N ILE A 7 25.42 -23.26 -10.94
CA ILE A 7 26.38 -24.18 -10.24
C ILE A 7 26.93 -23.56 -8.92
N GLY A 8 26.73 -24.26 -7.78
CA GLY A 8 27.47 -24.09 -6.49
C GLY A 8 28.85 -24.81 -6.52
N VAL A 9 29.78 -24.79 -5.57
CA VAL A 9 29.76 -24.95 -4.10
C VAL A 9 31.20 -24.54 -3.57
N PRO A 10 31.69 -24.82 -2.33
CA PRO A 10 32.06 -23.82 -1.32
C PRO A 10 33.55 -23.85 -0.86
N ALA A 11 33.95 -22.95 0.06
CA ALA A 11 34.66 -23.26 1.33
C ALA A 11 35.52 -22.10 1.92
N ALA A 12 35.25 -21.82 3.20
CA ALA A 12 36.15 -21.54 4.35
C ALA A 12 37.20 -20.40 4.34
N GLY A 13 37.12 -19.54 5.37
CA GLY A 13 38.25 -18.72 5.87
C GLY A 13 37.85 -17.70 6.93
N ALA A 14 38.43 -17.81 8.14
CA ALA A 14 38.05 -17.09 9.37
C ALA A 14 38.45 -15.59 9.46
N ALA A 15 37.80 -14.91 10.41
CA ALA A 15 37.87 -13.50 10.86
C ALA A 15 39.25 -13.07 11.48
N PRO A 16 39.44 -11.89 12.15
CA PRO A 16 38.56 -10.73 12.40
C PRO A 16 39.23 -9.31 12.32
N GLY A 17 38.41 -8.25 12.41
CA GLY A 17 38.74 -7.04 13.19
C GLY A 17 38.97 -5.72 12.43
N GLY A 18 38.33 -4.64 12.92
CA GLY A 18 38.79 -3.26 12.72
C GLY A 18 37.72 -2.26 12.26
N ALA A 19 37.15 -1.53 13.21
CA ALA A 19 36.28 -0.37 12.99
C ALA A 19 37.00 0.76 12.24
N VAL A 20 36.33 1.44 11.29
CA VAL A 20 36.55 2.86 10.96
C VAL A 20 35.27 3.50 10.42
N VAL A 21 35.09 4.75 10.83
CA VAL A 21 34.07 5.76 10.55
C VAL A 21 34.20 6.36 9.14
N ALA A 22 33.04 6.74 8.56
CA ALA A 22 32.79 7.79 7.58
C ALA A 22 33.03 7.60 6.06
N ALA A 23 32.09 8.25 5.34
CA ALA A 23 32.18 8.96 4.06
C ALA A 23 31.87 8.19 2.76
N ASP A 24 30.67 8.53 2.28
CA ASP A 24 30.26 8.77 0.89
C ASP A 24 31.37 9.08 -0.14
N SER A 25 31.31 8.42 -1.30
CA SER A 25 31.30 9.05 -2.64
C SER A 25 31.40 8.01 -3.78
N GLY A 26 30.51 8.17 -4.78
CA GLY A 26 30.90 8.16 -6.19
C GLY A 26 30.74 6.88 -7.03
N ASP A 27 29.66 6.89 -7.81
CA ASP A 27 29.56 6.59 -9.26
C ASP A 27 30.07 5.28 -9.89
N GLY A 28 29.16 4.69 -10.67
CA GLY A 28 29.42 3.73 -11.73
C GLY A 28 28.27 3.70 -12.74
N LEU A 29 28.09 4.80 -13.49
CA LEU A 29 27.21 4.89 -14.67
C LEU A 29 27.62 3.88 -15.75
N GLY A 30 26.68 3.04 -16.18
CA GLY A 30 26.74 2.27 -17.42
C GLY A 30 25.67 2.77 -18.39
N THR A 31 26.09 3.55 -19.37
CA THR A 31 25.26 4.05 -20.48
C THR A 31 24.85 2.92 -21.41
N LEU A 32 23.57 2.85 -21.78
CA LEU A 32 23.10 2.07 -22.94
C LEU A 32 22.14 2.93 -23.78
N ALA A 33 22.41 2.87 -25.09
CA ALA A 33 22.07 3.86 -26.08
C ALA A 33 20.59 3.90 -26.46
N ALA A 34 20.16 5.11 -26.83
CA ALA A 34 18.87 5.44 -27.42
C ALA A 34 18.56 4.61 -28.67
N ALA A 35 17.37 4.01 -28.70
CA ALA A 35 16.77 3.47 -29.91
C ALA A 35 15.86 4.53 -30.55
N THR A 36 16.06 4.77 -31.84
CA THR A 36 15.25 5.64 -32.69
C THR A 36 13.85 5.05 -32.94
N PRO A 37 12.76 5.84 -32.95
CA PRO A 37 11.43 5.33 -33.25
C PRO A 37 11.23 5.17 -34.76
N LEU A 38 10.77 3.99 -35.17
CA LEU A 38 10.29 3.73 -36.52
C LEU A 38 8.83 4.17 -36.64
N ALA A 39 8.56 5.04 -37.60
CA ALA A 39 7.23 5.50 -37.97
C ALA A 39 6.46 4.44 -38.78
N GLY A 40 5.19 4.22 -38.41
CA GLY A 40 4.19 3.47 -39.17
C GLY A 40 2.79 3.82 -38.64
N PRO A 41 1.74 3.93 -39.49
CA PRO A 41 0.61 4.82 -39.20
C PRO A 41 -0.59 4.09 -38.60
N ASP A 42 -1.02 4.48 -37.41
CA ASP A 42 -2.31 4.07 -36.86
C ASP A 42 -3.43 5.03 -37.27
N ARG A 43 -4.41 4.46 -37.99
CA ARG A 43 -5.70 5.08 -38.29
C ARG A 43 -6.66 4.73 -37.16
N HIS A 44 -7.03 5.72 -36.34
CA HIS A 44 -8.19 5.62 -35.46
C HIS A 44 -9.30 6.55 -35.97
N GLU A 45 -10.36 5.93 -36.49
CA GLU A 45 -11.64 6.55 -36.80
C GLU A 45 -12.38 6.90 -35.50
N LYS A 46 -12.67 8.18 -35.35
CA LYS A 46 -13.46 8.78 -34.27
C LYS A 46 -14.95 8.64 -34.61
N ALA A 47 -15.66 7.74 -33.93
CA ALA A 47 -17.11 7.73 -33.92
C ALA A 47 -17.63 8.57 -32.74
N ALA A 48 -18.31 9.66 -33.06
CA ALA A 48 -19.05 10.50 -32.12
C ALA A 48 -20.49 9.99 -32.00
N ALA A 49 -21.06 10.00 -30.79
CA ALA A 49 -22.50 10.02 -30.59
C ALA A 49 -22.87 10.59 -29.20
N ASP A 50 -23.33 11.85 -29.24
CA ASP A 50 -24.51 12.41 -28.61
C ASP A 50 -24.77 12.31 -27.09
N ASN A 51 -24.61 13.48 -26.46
CA ASN A 51 -25.26 13.88 -25.22
C ASN A 51 -26.76 14.06 -25.41
N ASN A 52 -27.59 13.56 -24.49
CA ASN A 52 -28.86 14.22 -24.18
C ASN A 52 -29.22 14.10 -22.69
N ALA A 53 -29.68 15.22 -22.14
CA ALA A 53 -30.08 15.42 -20.77
C ALA A 53 -31.58 15.19 -20.58
N ALA A 54 -31.96 14.53 -19.48
CA ALA A 54 -33.17 14.74 -18.67
C ALA A 54 -33.33 13.54 -17.71
N ASP A 55 -33.40 13.72 -16.39
CA ASP A 55 -34.62 14.09 -15.66
C ASP A 55 -34.42 13.95 -14.14
N ARG A 56 -35.11 14.79 -13.35
CA ARG A 56 -35.19 14.72 -11.89
C ARG A 56 -36.52 14.08 -11.49
N ALA A 57 -36.53 13.11 -10.57
CA ALA A 57 -37.46 13.03 -9.43
C ALA A 57 -37.34 11.68 -8.67
N ALA A 58 -37.49 11.76 -7.35
CA ALA A 58 -37.44 10.66 -6.39
C ALA A 58 -38.71 9.79 -6.36
N THR A 59 -38.61 8.50 -6.01
CA THR A 59 -39.33 7.83 -4.88
C THR A 59 -38.93 6.35 -4.70
N LYS A 60 -38.94 5.92 -3.42
CA LYS A 60 -38.81 4.55 -2.83
C LYS A 60 -39.49 3.40 -3.58
N ASP A 61 -38.84 2.22 -3.63
CA ASP A 61 -39.37 0.93 -3.10
C ASP A 61 -38.25 -0.14 -2.91
N ARG A 62 -38.48 -1.10 -2.01
CA ARG A 62 -37.59 -2.18 -1.55
C ARG A 62 -37.60 -3.41 -2.47
N SER A 63 -36.46 -4.12 -2.54
CA SER A 63 -36.29 -5.57 -2.22
C SER A 63 -35.48 -6.44 -3.22
N VAL A 64 -34.48 -7.13 -2.64
CA VAL A 64 -33.81 -8.43 -2.93
C VAL A 64 -32.97 -8.67 -4.21
N GLY A 65 -31.64 -8.80 -4.01
CA GLY A 65 -30.85 -9.97 -4.41
C GLY A 65 -30.09 -9.96 -5.74
N LYS A 66 -28.78 -9.62 -5.72
CA LYS A 66 -27.66 -10.17 -6.55
C LYS A 66 -26.31 -9.45 -6.26
N PRO A 67 -25.14 -10.03 -6.63
CA PRO A 67 -23.88 -9.91 -5.88
C PRO A 67 -23.17 -8.55 -5.99
N LEU A 68 -22.37 -8.28 -4.97
CA LEU A 68 -21.57 -7.06 -4.77
C LEU A 68 -20.54 -6.88 -5.90
N VAL A 69 -20.81 -5.94 -6.79
CA VAL A 69 -19.83 -5.32 -7.69
C VAL A 69 -19.03 -4.29 -6.88
N PRO A 70 -17.72 -4.11 -7.10
CA PRO A 70 -16.94 -3.09 -6.39
C PRO A 70 -17.59 -1.73 -6.57
N GLN A 71 -17.94 -1.08 -5.46
CA GLN A 71 -18.43 0.28 -5.46
C GLN A 71 -17.27 1.18 -5.88
N THR A 72 -17.33 1.71 -7.10
CA THR A 72 -16.51 2.84 -7.52
C THR A 72 -16.77 4.01 -6.57
N PRO A 73 -15.75 4.60 -5.93
CA PRO A 73 -15.93 5.84 -5.18
C PRO A 73 -16.43 6.92 -6.14
N ALA A 74 -17.41 7.70 -5.71
CA ALA A 74 -17.98 8.79 -6.49
C ALA A 74 -16.88 9.72 -7.02
N VAL A 75 -16.83 9.90 -8.34
CA VAL A 75 -16.03 10.92 -9.00
C VAL A 75 -16.46 12.28 -8.45
N ARG A 76 -15.60 12.94 -7.67
CA ARG A 76 -15.79 14.33 -7.26
C ARG A 76 -15.33 15.21 -8.40
N ASP A 77 -16.29 15.88 -9.02
CA ASP A 77 -16.12 16.91 -10.05
C ASP A 77 -15.52 18.16 -9.38
N THR A 78 -14.19 18.17 -9.18
CA THR A 78 -13.45 19.42 -8.95
C THR A 78 -13.41 20.18 -10.28
N LYS A 79 -13.62 21.50 -10.21
CA LYS A 79 -13.78 22.39 -11.38
C LYS A 79 -12.90 22.00 -12.56
N ALA A 80 -13.52 21.86 -13.73
CA ALA A 80 -12.88 21.64 -15.02
C ALA A 80 -11.53 22.34 -15.15
N VAL A 81 -10.46 21.56 -15.06
CA VAL A 81 -9.12 21.93 -15.55
C VAL A 81 -9.16 21.71 -17.06
N GLU A 82 -8.94 22.77 -17.83
CA GLU A 82 -8.77 22.66 -19.27
C GLU A 82 -7.58 21.73 -19.55
N THR A 83 -7.84 20.60 -20.20
CA THR A 83 -6.82 19.67 -20.67
C THR A 83 -5.89 20.37 -21.66
N ALA A 84 -4.68 20.71 -21.23
CA ALA A 84 -3.59 21.06 -22.13
C ALA A 84 -3.01 19.75 -22.70
N GLY A 85 -3.14 19.55 -24.01
CA GLY A 85 -2.57 18.41 -24.72
C GLY A 85 -1.04 18.41 -24.68
N GLU A 86 -0.49 17.19 -24.67
CA GLU A 86 0.94 16.88 -24.70
C GLU A 86 1.70 17.62 -25.82
N GLY A 87 2.91 18.09 -25.49
CA GLY A 87 3.98 18.29 -26.48
C GLY A 87 4.09 19.68 -27.10
N ALA A 88 4.26 20.73 -26.29
CA ALA A 88 4.99 21.93 -26.72
C ALA A 88 5.62 22.59 -25.50
N GLY A 89 6.91 22.92 -25.57
CA GLY A 89 7.64 23.57 -24.47
C GLY A 89 6.85 24.77 -23.92
N LEU A 90 6.56 24.74 -22.62
CA LEU A 90 5.84 25.79 -21.93
C LEU A 90 6.70 27.06 -21.94
N ALA A 91 6.39 27.96 -22.88
CA ALA A 91 6.82 29.34 -22.76
C ALA A 91 6.10 29.95 -21.55
N ALA A 92 6.88 30.56 -20.65
CA ALA A 92 6.39 31.27 -19.48
C ALA A 92 5.18 32.17 -19.81
N PRO A 93 4.15 32.25 -18.95
CA PRO A 93 3.04 33.16 -19.15
C PRO A 93 3.59 34.58 -19.28
N ALA A 94 3.13 35.30 -20.31
CA ALA A 94 3.53 36.67 -20.55
C ALA A 94 3.26 37.52 -19.30
N ALA A 95 4.29 38.23 -18.82
CA ALA A 95 4.20 39.13 -17.67
C ALA A 95 2.98 40.06 -17.82
N PRO A 96 2.06 40.11 -16.84
CA PRO A 96 1.01 41.10 -16.86
C PRO A 96 1.65 42.48 -16.79
N ALA A 97 1.11 43.43 -17.55
CA ALA A 97 1.59 44.81 -17.59
C ALA A 97 1.67 45.36 -16.16
N GLY A 98 2.89 45.52 -15.66
CA GLY A 98 3.14 46.13 -14.37
C GLY A 98 2.43 47.48 -14.31
N ARG A 99 1.66 47.72 -13.24
CA ARG A 99 1.24 49.07 -12.91
C ARG A 99 2.47 49.88 -12.55
N ALA A 100 3.09 50.46 -13.57
CA ALA A 100 4.04 51.54 -13.40
C ALA A 100 3.27 52.77 -12.88
N GLY A 101 3.54 53.16 -11.64
CA GLY A 101 3.48 54.57 -11.23
C GLY A 101 2.13 55.18 -10.89
N ILE A 102 1.38 54.62 -9.93
CA ILE A 102 0.46 55.44 -9.14
C ILE A 102 0.69 55.15 -7.66
N ASN A 103 0.98 56.21 -6.90
CA ASN A 103 1.13 56.28 -5.45
C ASN A 103 -0.23 56.04 -4.76
N VAL A 104 -0.90 54.93 -5.08
CA VAL A 104 -2.14 54.50 -4.45
C VAL A 104 -1.76 53.55 -3.33
N PRO A 105 -2.17 53.81 -2.09
CA PRO A 105 -2.02 52.83 -1.04
C PRO A 105 -2.71 51.50 -1.39
N ILE A 106 -2.03 50.38 -1.16
CA ILE A 106 -2.45 49.01 -1.51
C ILE A 106 -2.60 48.10 -0.30
N ALA A 107 -2.15 48.53 0.87
CA ALA A 107 -2.27 47.77 2.12
C ALA A 107 -2.68 48.66 3.29
N GLY A 108 -3.41 48.09 4.25
CA GLY A 108 -3.85 48.76 5.48
C GLY A 108 -3.77 47.82 6.69
N ASP A 109 -3.49 48.38 7.87
CA ASP A 109 -3.38 47.60 9.13
C ASP A 109 -4.69 47.65 9.93
N ASN A 110 -5.10 46.51 10.49
CA ASN A 110 -6.24 46.33 11.41
C ASN A 110 -7.56 46.93 10.89
N GLY A 111 -7.79 46.80 9.59
CA GLY A 111 -9.02 47.23 8.91
C GLY A 111 -9.10 48.73 8.67
N VAL A 112 -8.01 49.46 8.88
CA VAL A 112 -7.87 50.86 8.46
C VAL A 112 -7.72 50.90 6.94
N SER A 113 -8.28 51.93 6.30
CA SER A 113 -8.17 52.15 4.86
C SER A 113 -6.72 52.08 4.38
N CYS A 114 -6.52 51.70 3.11
CA CYS A 114 -5.19 51.59 2.52
C CYS A 114 -4.30 52.81 2.86
N THR A 115 -3.16 52.55 3.51
CA THR A 115 -2.21 53.56 4.00
C THR A 115 -0.80 53.36 3.44
N TYR A 116 -0.43 52.12 3.12
CA TYR A 116 0.91 51.76 2.64
C TYR A 116 0.92 51.55 1.12
N ASN A 117 1.94 52.07 0.43
CA ASN A 117 2.09 51.93 -1.03
C ASN A 117 2.79 50.62 -1.44
N THR A 118 3.44 49.95 -0.49
CA THR A 118 4.08 48.64 -0.66
C THR A 118 3.61 47.73 0.47
N ILE A 119 3.69 46.42 0.25
CA ILE A 119 3.32 45.43 1.29
C ILE A 119 4.45 45.35 2.32
N GLU A 120 5.69 45.54 1.87
CA GLU A 120 6.91 45.58 2.66
C GLU A 120 6.87 46.72 3.69
N ASP A 121 6.42 47.93 3.29
CA ASP A 121 6.23 49.05 4.22
C ASP A 121 5.14 48.74 5.26
N ALA A 122 4.08 48.03 4.86
CA ALA A 122 3.02 47.59 5.77
C ALA A 122 3.56 46.57 6.79
N ILE A 123 4.31 45.55 6.32
CA ILE A 123 4.97 44.55 7.17
C ILE A 123 5.93 45.22 8.14
N ALA A 124 6.79 46.13 7.67
CA ALA A 124 7.75 46.83 8.50
C ALA A 124 7.06 47.65 9.60
N SER A 125 5.99 48.36 9.26
CA SER A 125 5.29 49.29 10.14
C SER A 125 4.33 48.63 11.14
N ALA A 126 3.71 47.51 10.78
CA ALA A 126 2.67 46.86 11.58
C ALA A 126 3.20 46.41 12.96
N ALA A 127 2.35 46.45 13.99
CA ALA A 127 2.68 45.89 15.29
C ALA A 127 2.64 44.34 15.24
N ALA A 128 3.33 43.67 16.17
CA ALA A 128 3.19 42.21 16.29
C ALA A 128 1.73 41.85 16.66
N GLY A 129 1.16 40.89 15.95
CA GLY A 129 -0.24 40.45 16.04
C GLY A 129 -1.21 41.23 15.13
N SER A 130 -0.73 42.22 14.37
CA SER A 130 -1.55 42.98 13.43
C SER A 130 -2.09 42.13 12.27
N THR A 131 -3.23 42.55 11.72
CA THR A 131 -3.78 42.02 10.46
C THR A 131 -3.61 43.04 9.34
N ILE A 132 -2.84 42.69 8.31
CA ILE A 132 -2.63 43.50 7.12
C ILE A 132 -3.64 43.06 6.06
N PHE A 133 -4.52 43.98 5.66
CA PHE A 133 -5.46 43.79 4.57
C PHE A 133 -4.86 44.32 3.27
N ILE A 134 -4.79 43.47 2.24
CA ILE A 134 -4.15 43.78 0.96
C ILE A 134 -5.21 43.93 -0.12
N ALA A 135 -5.20 45.05 -0.85
CA ALA A 135 -6.09 45.25 -1.97
C ALA A 135 -5.81 44.25 -3.10
N PRO A 136 -6.80 43.86 -3.92
CA PRO A 136 -6.57 42.97 -5.06
C PRO A 136 -5.51 43.51 -6.04
N GLY A 137 -4.58 42.65 -6.44
CA GLY A 137 -3.47 43.00 -7.32
C GLY A 137 -2.34 41.99 -7.32
N THR A 138 -1.41 42.16 -8.25
CA THR A 138 -0.16 41.41 -8.33
C THR A 138 0.99 42.32 -7.93
N TYR A 139 1.74 41.91 -6.92
CA TYR A 139 2.76 42.70 -6.25
C TYR A 139 4.12 42.03 -6.40
N VAL A 140 5.01 42.76 -7.08
CA VAL A 140 6.39 42.33 -7.31
C VAL A 140 7.28 42.95 -6.26
N ALA A 141 8.02 42.15 -5.53
CA ALA A 141 9.01 42.65 -4.57
C ALA A 141 10.09 43.49 -5.30
N THR A 142 10.43 44.67 -4.78
CA THR A 142 11.25 45.68 -5.50
C THR A 142 12.78 45.43 -5.41
N THR A 143 13.61 46.13 -6.19
CA THR A 143 15.01 45.72 -6.47
C THR A 143 16.07 46.22 -5.48
N ALA A 144 15.72 46.49 -4.23
CA ALA A 144 16.68 46.90 -3.20
C ALA A 144 16.49 46.12 -1.88
N ASN A 145 16.88 44.83 -1.87
CA ASN A 145 16.83 43.88 -0.74
C ASN A 145 15.43 43.38 -0.33
N VAL A 146 14.59 42.97 -1.29
CA VAL A 146 13.13 42.95 -1.10
C VAL A 146 12.54 41.58 -1.48
N ASP A 147 12.37 40.76 -0.47
CA ASP A 147 11.40 39.70 -0.31
C ASP A 147 10.34 40.17 0.70
N PHE A 148 9.30 39.38 0.94
CA PHE A 148 8.30 39.70 1.96
C PHE A 148 8.70 39.14 3.33
N ASN A 149 9.83 39.61 3.88
CA ASN A 149 10.39 39.06 5.12
C ASN A 149 9.60 39.39 6.37
N ILE A 150 9.23 38.35 7.12
CA ILE A 150 8.40 38.45 8.32
C ILE A 150 9.08 37.77 9.51
N SER A 151 9.38 38.56 10.55
CA SER A 151 10.02 38.10 11.79
C SER A 151 9.17 38.32 13.04
N LYS A 152 7.90 38.67 12.86
CA LYS A 152 6.93 38.96 13.92
C LYS A 152 5.56 38.41 13.55
N ASN A 153 4.72 38.17 14.55
CA ASN A 153 3.38 37.63 14.32
C ASN A 153 2.55 38.58 13.45
N LEU A 154 1.97 38.08 12.37
CA LEU A 154 1.15 38.88 11.44
C LEU A 154 0.10 38.00 10.76
N ASN A 155 -1.05 38.57 10.43
CA ASN A 155 -1.99 37.96 9.48
C ASN A 155 -1.97 38.78 8.19
N LEU A 156 -1.68 38.15 7.05
CA LEU A 156 -1.81 38.76 5.74
C LEU A 156 -3.09 38.23 5.11
N VAL A 157 -4.04 39.13 4.89
CA VAL A 157 -5.40 38.78 4.50
C VAL A 157 -5.78 39.57 3.27
N LYS A 158 -6.44 38.92 2.32
CA LYS A 158 -7.10 39.62 1.24
C LYS A 158 -8.12 40.64 1.76
N GLY A 159 -7.96 41.89 1.34
CA GLY A 159 -8.90 42.98 1.58
C GLY A 159 -9.74 43.34 0.36
N THR A 160 -10.64 44.29 0.54
CA THR A 160 -11.26 45.01 -0.59
C THR A 160 -10.25 45.96 -1.25
N SER A 161 -10.63 46.64 -2.34
CA SER A 161 -9.82 47.73 -2.93
C SER A 161 -9.54 48.91 -1.99
N ALA A 162 -10.22 48.97 -0.84
CA ALA A 162 -9.97 49.94 0.23
C ALA A 162 -9.17 49.36 1.41
N CYS A 163 -8.64 48.14 1.30
CA CYS A 163 -7.86 47.46 2.34
C CYS A 163 -8.63 47.26 3.65
N VAL A 164 -9.92 46.98 3.55
CA VAL A 164 -10.76 46.58 4.69
C VAL A 164 -11.17 45.13 4.54
N ALA A 165 -11.56 44.52 5.67
CA ALA A 165 -12.02 43.14 5.72
C ALA A 165 -13.13 42.86 4.68
N THR A 166 -13.05 41.68 4.06
CA THR A 166 -14.04 41.20 3.09
C THR A 166 -14.48 39.79 3.43
N VAL A 167 -15.74 39.48 3.15
CA VAL A 167 -16.27 38.11 3.20
C VAL A 167 -16.16 37.53 1.78
N GLY A 168 -15.23 36.61 1.56
CA GLY A 168 -15.09 35.85 0.31
C GLY A 168 -14.24 36.47 -0.81
N GLY A 169 -14.27 35.80 -1.96
CA GLY A 169 -13.47 36.06 -3.17
C GLY A 169 -12.21 35.18 -3.25
N ALA A 170 -11.64 35.03 -4.45
CA ALA A 170 -10.57 34.07 -4.72
C ALA A 170 -9.20 34.45 -4.12
N SER A 171 -8.41 33.43 -3.81
CA SER A 171 -7.00 33.48 -3.38
C SER A 171 -6.05 34.02 -4.45
N THR A 172 -6.45 33.97 -5.73
CA THR A 172 -5.74 34.56 -6.87
C THR A 172 -5.94 36.07 -7.03
N ASP A 173 -6.82 36.68 -6.23
CA ASP A 173 -7.06 38.13 -6.31
C ASP A 173 -5.89 38.94 -5.70
N VAL A 174 -5.09 38.34 -4.81
CA VAL A 174 -3.87 38.95 -4.26
C VAL A 174 -2.70 38.02 -4.52
N VAL A 175 -1.75 38.48 -5.32
CA VAL A 175 -0.59 37.68 -5.74
C VAL A 175 0.69 38.39 -5.30
N LEU A 176 1.47 37.72 -4.47
CA LEU A 176 2.80 38.12 -4.03
C LEU A 176 3.83 37.35 -4.86
N GLN A 177 4.68 38.06 -5.59
CA GLN A 177 5.64 37.42 -6.48
C GLN A 177 6.99 38.13 -6.48
N ARG A 178 8.00 37.44 -7.00
CA ARG A 178 9.26 38.05 -7.42
C ARG A 178 9.39 38.07 -8.93
N ASN A 179 10.23 38.97 -9.43
CA ASN A 179 10.62 38.95 -10.84
C ASN A 179 11.25 37.59 -11.20
N ALA A 180 10.77 37.00 -12.29
CA ALA A 180 11.34 35.78 -12.85
C ALA A 180 12.86 35.93 -13.07
N GLY A 181 13.65 34.97 -12.58
CA GLY A 181 15.11 34.96 -12.71
C GLY A 181 15.90 35.59 -11.56
N SER A 182 15.26 36.06 -10.49
CA SER A 182 15.98 36.45 -9.27
C SER A 182 16.48 35.21 -8.52
N THR A 183 17.81 35.12 -8.35
CA THR A 183 18.51 33.93 -7.81
C THR A 183 18.91 34.04 -6.34
N VAL A 184 18.56 35.15 -5.69
CA VAL A 184 19.21 35.57 -4.44
C VAL A 184 18.47 35.11 -3.18
N ASP A 185 17.14 34.94 -3.25
CA ASP A 185 16.31 34.72 -2.06
C ASP A 185 14.94 34.10 -2.41
N ALA A 186 14.16 33.62 -1.44
CA ALA A 186 12.76 33.23 -1.61
C ALA A 186 11.87 34.40 -2.08
N VAL A 187 10.60 34.14 -2.45
CA VAL A 187 9.60 35.22 -2.57
C VAL A 187 9.26 35.79 -1.19
N MET A 188 9.22 34.91 -0.21
CA MET A 188 8.82 35.21 1.15
C MET A 188 9.60 34.35 2.14
N GLU A 189 10.19 34.98 3.15
CA GLU A 189 10.73 34.28 4.31
C GLU A 189 9.96 34.62 5.58
N VAL A 190 9.66 33.58 6.36
CA VAL A 190 9.12 33.70 7.71
C VAL A 190 10.09 33.05 8.67
N PHE A 191 10.67 33.84 9.58
CA PHE A 191 11.78 33.38 10.42
C PHE A 191 11.67 33.85 11.88
N GLY A 192 12.58 33.36 12.71
CA GLY A 192 12.63 33.71 14.13
C GLY A 192 11.52 33.00 14.90
N THR A 193 10.63 33.74 15.55
CA THR A 193 9.50 33.17 16.34
C THR A 193 8.14 33.59 15.78
N ALA A 194 8.12 34.05 14.52
CA ALA A 194 6.95 34.61 13.90
C ALA A 194 5.84 33.56 13.74
N VAL A 195 4.61 33.92 14.11
CA VAL A 195 3.40 33.17 13.77
C VAL A 195 2.65 33.93 12.69
N VAL A 196 2.59 33.38 11.48
CA VAL A 196 2.06 34.08 10.31
C VAL A 196 0.93 33.30 9.66
N ARG A 197 -0.17 33.98 9.35
CA ARG A 197 -1.28 33.41 8.58
C ARG A 197 -1.44 34.13 7.25
N PHE A 198 -1.54 33.37 6.17
CA PHE A 198 -1.93 33.84 4.85
C PHE A 198 -3.36 33.39 4.59
N ASP A 199 -4.28 34.34 4.42
CA ASP A 199 -5.71 34.10 4.16
C ASP A 199 -6.06 34.65 2.79
N ARG A 200 -6.30 33.73 1.83
CA ARG A 200 -6.62 34.08 0.43
C ARG A 200 -5.55 34.89 -0.26
N ILE A 201 -4.31 34.46 -0.08
CA ILE A 201 -3.12 35.03 -0.72
C ILE A 201 -2.48 33.96 -1.60
N THR A 202 -2.09 34.35 -2.82
CA THR A 202 -1.19 33.57 -3.66
C THR A 202 0.24 34.06 -3.48
N ILE A 203 1.18 33.16 -3.23
CA ILE A 203 2.63 33.41 -3.28
C ILE A 203 3.15 32.64 -4.49
N GLU A 204 3.73 33.32 -5.48
CA GLU A 204 4.16 32.65 -6.71
C GLU A 204 5.53 33.04 -7.24
N GLY A 205 6.12 32.10 -7.97
CA GLY A 205 7.44 32.26 -8.55
C GLY A 205 8.55 31.99 -7.54
N GLY A 206 9.70 32.62 -7.74
CA GLY A 206 10.93 32.30 -7.02
C GLY A 206 11.80 31.36 -7.85
N ASN A 207 13.06 31.75 -8.03
CA ASN A 207 14.05 30.97 -8.76
C ASN A 207 15.37 30.95 -7.98
N SER A 208 15.31 30.53 -6.71
CA SER A 208 16.41 30.60 -5.75
C SER A 208 16.59 29.27 -5.02
N ALA A 209 17.64 29.17 -4.21
CA ALA A 209 17.90 28.01 -3.37
C ALA A 209 16.89 27.83 -2.21
N GLU A 210 15.99 28.79 -2.00
CA GLU A 210 15.00 28.80 -0.91
C GLU A 210 13.56 28.64 -1.41
N GLY A 211 13.36 28.52 -2.73
CA GLY A 211 12.05 28.29 -3.33
C GLY A 211 11.13 29.52 -3.34
N THR A 212 9.84 29.30 -3.17
CA THR A 212 8.82 30.37 -3.10
C THR A 212 8.63 30.88 -1.68
N LEU A 213 8.40 29.98 -0.72
CA LEU A 213 8.17 30.28 0.69
C LEU A 213 9.18 29.54 1.57
N PHE A 214 9.97 30.28 2.33
CA PHE A 214 10.92 29.71 3.29
C PHE A 214 10.47 29.97 4.74
N VAL A 215 10.39 28.91 5.54
CA VAL A 215 10.03 28.95 6.96
C VAL A 215 11.20 28.43 7.77
N SER A 216 11.72 29.23 8.71
CA SER A 216 12.91 28.88 9.49
C SER A 216 12.88 29.31 10.96
N GLY A 217 13.81 28.77 11.76
CA GLY A 217 13.92 28.99 13.19
C GLY A 217 12.80 28.31 13.98
N SER A 218 11.97 29.11 14.63
CA SER A 218 10.77 28.69 15.35
C SER A 218 9.52 29.35 14.78
N ALA A 219 9.56 29.70 13.49
CA ALA A 219 8.42 30.29 12.80
C ALA A 219 7.31 29.26 12.55
N ASN A 220 6.06 29.71 12.61
CA ASN A 220 4.88 28.88 12.35
C ASN A 220 4.03 29.58 11.30
N VAL A 221 3.80 28.93 10.16
CA VAL A 221 3.04 29.49 9.04
C VAL A 221 1.74 28.72 8.84
N THR A 222 0.63 29.43 8.67
CA THR A 222 -0.65 28.87 8.24
C THR A 222 -1.03 29.40 6.86
N LEU A 223 -1.23 28.50 5.91
CA LEU A 223 -1.85 28.77 4.62
C LEU A 223 -3.33 28.42 4.72
N ASP A 224 -4.21 29.41 4.60
CA ASP A 224 -5.66 29.25 4.68
C ASP A 224 -6.31 29.78 3.40
N ASP A 225 -6.89 28.86 2.60
CA ASP A 225 -7.34 29.16 1.24
C ASP A 225 -6.24 29.94 0.49
N ALA A 226 -4.99 29.52 0.64
CA ALA A 226 -3.82 30.19 0.11
C ALA A 226 -3.10 29.29 -0.89
N ILE A 227 -2.42 29.90 -1.86
CA ILE A 227 -1.78 29.17 -2.95
C ILE A 227 -0.27 29.45 -2.95
N VAL A 228 0.56 28.41 -2.99
CA VAL A 228 2.00 28.50 -3.26
C VAL A 228 2.31 27.80 -4.59
N ARG A 229 2.77 28.55 -5.59
CA ARG A 229 2.92 27.96 -6.94
C ARG A 229 4.02 28.51 -7.80
N ASN A 230 4.35 27.77 -8.85
CA ASN A 230 5.30 28.15 -9.90
C ASN A 230 6.71 28.47 -9.35
N GLY A 231 7.06 27.92 -8.20
CA GLY A 231 8.39 27.99 -7.61
C GLY A 231 9.40 27.12 -8.34
N ASN A 232 10.64 27.58 -8.44
CA ASN A 232 11.73 26.80 -8.99
C ASN A 232 12.96 26.86 -8.08
N ASN A 233 13.40 25.72 -7.57
CA ASN A 233 14.62 25.60 -6.79
C ASN A 233 15.65 24.73 -7.51
N PRO A 234 16.61 25.32 -8.23
CA PRO A 234 17.61 24.56 -8.97
C PRO A 234 18.75 24.02 -8.09
N SER A 235 18.71 24.25 -6.77
CA SER A 235 19.78 23.82 -5.86
C SER A 235 19.83 22.31 -5.71
N ALA A 236 21.02 21.73 -5.83
CA ALA A 236 21.24 20.29 -5.61
C ALA A 236 21.46 19.94 -4.12
N THR A 237 21.72 20.93 -3.28
CA THR A 237 22.05 20.72 -1.86
C THR A 237 20.98 21.23 -0.90
N VAL A 238 20.01 21.98 -1.41
CA VAL A 238 18.91 22.55 -0.65
C VAL A 238 17.63 22.29 -1.45
N GLY A 239 16.57 21.81 -0.80
CA GLY A 239 15.30 21.52 -1.47
C GLY A 239 14.21 22.57 -1.22
N GLY A 240 13.04 22.32 -1.80
CA GLY A 240 11.83 23.13 -1.65
C GLY A 240 11.63 24.04 -2.83
N GLY A 241 10.87 23.57 -3.83
CA GLY A 241 10.48 24.39 -4.99
C GLY A 241 9.42 25.40 -4.59
N GLY A 242 8.33 24.92 -3.99
CA GLY A 242 7.26 25.74 -3.43
C GLY A 242 7.57 26.19 -2.01
N VAL A 243 7.61 25.24 -1.08
CA VAL A 243 7.84 25.51 0.35
C VAL A 243 9.08 24.82 0.84
N ARG A 244 9.89 25.54 1.62
CA ARG A 244 10.96 24.99 2.44
C ARG A 244 10.67 25.27 3.92
N VAL A 245 10.68 24.22 4.74
CA VAL A 245 10.61 24.32 6.20
C VAL A 245 11.93 23.79 6.76
N SER A 246 12.61 24.57 7.60
CA SER A 246 13.89 24.18 8.19
C SER A 246 13.92 24.51 9.68
N ASP A 247 14.58 23.65 10.45
CA ASP A 247 14.78 23.67 11.91
C ASP A 247 13.66 22.99 12.70
N ALA A 248 14.06 22.31 13.80
CA ALA A 248 13.24 21.50 14.72
C ALA A 248 11.86 22.07 15.11
N THR A 249 11.72 23.39 15.13
CA THR A 249 10.54 24.09 15.64
C THR A 249 9.80 24.90 14.58
N ALA A 250 10.31 24.93 13.35
CA ALA A 250 9.62 25.56 12.25
C ALA A 250 8.46 24.67 11.79
N SER A 251 7.34 25.29 11.46
CA SER A 251 6.18 24.54 10.98
C SER A 251 5.38 25.24 9.89
N LEU A 252 4.79 24.41 9.02
CA LEU A 252 3.75 24.80 8.07
C LEU A 252 2.46 24.06 8.40
N THR A 253 1.34 24.77 8.35
CA THR A 253 -0.02 24.21 8.36
C THR A 253 -0.78 24.71 7.15
N THR A 254 -1.47 23.84 6.44
CA THR A 254 -2.39 24.20 5.35
C THR A 254 -3.81 23.78 5.69
N ILE A 255 -4.79 24.64 5.42
CA ILE A 255 -6.21 24.44 5.74
C ILE A 255 -7.12 25.15 4.72
N ASN A 256 -8.41 24.84 4.78
CA ASN A 256 -9.46 25.50 4.01
C ASN A 256 -9.14 25.61 2.52
N ASP A 257 -8.88 24.47 1.84
CA ASP A 257 -8.66 24.44 0.38
C ASP A 257 -7.38 25.16 -0.09
N ALA A 258 -6.33 25.20 0.75
CA ALA A 258 -5.02 25.69 0.35
C ALA A 258 -4.39 24.78 -0.73
N GLN A 259 -3.51 25.34 -1.57
CA GLN A 259 -2.92 24.63 -2.70
C GLN A 259 -1.40 24.86 -2.79
N ILE A 260 -0.64 23.79 -3.02
CA ILE A 260 0.80 23.86 -3.30
C ILE A 260 1.06 23.18 -4.63
N GLU A 261 1.23 23.97 -5.69
CA GLU A 261 1.12 23.46 -7.06
C GLU A 261 2.17 23.96 -8.05
N ASN A 262 2.47 23.14 -9.08
CA ASN A 262 3.33 23.52 -10.20
C ASN A 262 4.73 24.01 -9.79
N ASN A 263 5.27 23.46 -8.70
CA ASN A 263 6.60 23.82 -8.22
C ASN A 263 7.65 22.79 -8.66
N THR A 264 8.88 23.23 -8.90
CA THR A 264 9.98 22.38 -9.37
C THR A 264 11.20 22.50 -8.48
N ALA A 265 11.84 21.37 -8.15
CA ALA A 265 13.11 21.35 -7.41
C ALA A 265 14.01 20.16 -7.79
N VAL A 266 15.20 20.08 -7.19
CA VAL A 266 15.95 18.81 -7.13
C VAL A 266 15.35 17.89 -6.09
N SER A 267 15.03 18.41 -4.90
CA SER A 267 14.39 17.66 -3.81
C SER A 267 13.22 18.48 -3.26
N GLY A 268 12.07 17.83 -3.06
CA GLY A 268 10.87 18.51 -2.54
C GLY A 268 10.32 19.52 -3.54
N GLY A 269 9.78 19.05 -4.66
CA GLY A 269 9.20 19.90 -5.70
C GLY A 269 8.16 20.84 -5.11
N GLY A 270 7.16 20.29 -4.44
CA GLY A 270 6.16 21.03 -3.67
C GLY A 270 6.74 21.51 -2.34
N ILE A 271 7.02 20.58 -1.43
CA ILE A 271 7.42 20.86 -0.05
C ILE A 271 8.72 20.12 0.28
N TYR A 272 9.65 20.81 0.92
CA TYR A 272 10.84 20.24 1.55
C TYR A 272 10.86 20.58 3.04
N VAL A 273 11.06 19.57 3.88
CA VAL A 273 11.05 19.67 5.34
C VAL A 273 12.31 19.04 5.90
N ASP A 274 13.09 19.83 6.63
CA ASP A 274 14.33 19.42 7.27
C ASP A 274 14.26 19.74 8.77
N ASP A 275 14.16 18.70 9.60
CA ASP A 275 13.98 18.76 11.07
C ASP A 275 12.66 19.43 11.54
N GLY A 276 11.93 20.12 10.65
CA GLY A 276 10.67 20.80 10.96
C GLY A 276 9.40 19.93 10.85
N ALA A 277 8.24 20.59 10.88
CA ALA A 277 6.94 19.93 10.80
C ALA A 277 6.03 20.50 9.70
N VAL A 278 5.26 19.63 9.04
CA VAL A 278 4.22 20.03 8.08
C VAL A 278 2.93 19.29 8.41
N THR A 279 1.83 20.05 8.48
CA THR A 279 0.47 19.52 8.57
C THR A 279 -0.32 19.98 7.37
N ILE A 280 -0.79 19.03 6.57
CA ILE A 280 -1.62 19.23 5.40
C ILE A 280 -3.03 18.80 5.78
N ASP A 281 -3.97 19.74 5.82
CA ASP A 281 -5.29 19.48 6.38
C ASP A 281 -6.41 20.14 5.56
N ASP A 282 -7.64 19.72 5.82
CA ASP A 282 -8.87 20.40 5.41
C ASP A 282 -8.91 20.81 3.91
N LEU A 283 -9.05 19.80 3.05
CA LEU A 283 -9.20 19.95 1.59
C LEU A 283 -7.98 20.54 0.85
N THR A 284 -6.80 20.54 1.47
CA THR A 284 -5.58 21.02 0.79
C THR A 284 -5.08 20.00 -0.24
N ASN A 285 -4.64 20.45 -1.42
CA ASN A 285 -3.85 19.62 -2.34
C ASN A 285 -2.39 20.08 -2.48
N VAL A 286 -1.49 19.11 -2.56
CA VAL A 286 -0.13 19.26 -3.07
C VAL A 286 -0.06 18.53 -4.41
N GLU A 287 -0.10 19.27 -5.52
CA GLU A 287 -0.24 18.66 -6.84
C GLU A 287 0.61 19.28 -7.95
N LEU A 288 0.84 18.53 -9.03
CA LEU A 288 1.56 19.01 -10.21
C LEU A 288 3.00 19.47 -9.92
N ASN A 289 3.61 19.00 -8.82
CA ASN A 289 4.96 19.37 -8.47
C ASN A 289 5.98 18.35 -9.03
N THR A 290 7.17 18.84 -9.37
CA THR A 290 8.20 18.03 -10.03
C THR A 290 9.54 18.08 -9.28
N ALA A 291 10.12 16.92 -9.01
CA ALA A 291 11.47 16.78 -8.48
C ALA A 291 12.38 16.05 -9.47
N SER A 292 13.47 16.69 -9.89
CA SER A 292 14.50 16.01 -10.71
C SER A 292 15.30 14.96 -9.93
N GLY A 293 15.19 14.97 -8.59
CA GLY A 293 15.70 13.96 -7.67
C GLY A 293 14.56 13.20 -7.01
N SER A 294 14.16 13.62 -5.81
CA SER A 294 13.18 12.89 -4.98
C SER A 294 12.15 13.80 -4.32
N GLY A 295 11.00 13.25 -3.95
CA GLY A 295 9.94 13.98 -3.27
C GLY A 295 9.28 15.00 -4.20
N GLY A 296 8.53 14.54 -5.21
CA GLY A 296 7.83 15.43 -6.14
C GLY A 296 6.87 16.35 -5.39
N GLY A 297 5.97 15.76 -4.60
CA GLY A 297 5.08 16.49 -3.69
C GLY A 297 5.78 16.91 -2.39
N LEU A 298 6.32 15.94 -1.65
CA LEU A 298 6.90 16.14 -0.32
C LEU A 298 8.26 15.43 -0.17
N TYR A 299 9.22 16.13 0.43
CA TYR A 299 10.50 15.56 0.88
C TYR A 299 10.69 15.86 2.37
N ALA A 300 10.76 14.83 3.21
CA ALA A 300 10.96 14.94 4.65
C ALA A 300 12.26 14.27 5.09
N ILE A 301 13.12 15.00 5.80
CA ILE A 301 14.44 14.52 6.24
C ILE A 301 14.82 15.02 7.64
N ASN A 302 15.76 14.31 8.27
CA ASN A 302 16.37 14.65 9.56
C ASN A 302 15.35 14.78 10.69
N ASN A 303 14.55 13.73 10.93
CA ASN A 303 13.48 13.70 11.93
C ASN A 303 12.31 14.66 11.66
N ALA A 304 12.15 15.11 10.41
CA ALA A 304 10.98 15.87 10.00
C ALA A 304 9.68 15.09 10.24
N THR A 305 8.61 15.82 10.53
CA THR A 305 7.28 15.23 10.75
C THR A 305 6.29 15.78 9.72
N ALA A 306 5.63 14.88 8.99
CA ALA A 306 4.57 15.23 8.06
C ALA A 306 3.26 14.51 8.40
N VAL A 307 2.15 15.26 8.40
CA VAL A 307 0.81 14.73 8.67
C VAL A 307 -0.12 15.20 7.56
N LEU A 308 -0.88 14.27 6.99
CA LEU A 308 -1.99 14.53 6.08
C LEU A 308 -3.29 14.09 6.76
N SER A 309 -4.28 14.97 6.79
CA SER A 309 -5.60 14.68 7.36
C SER A 309 -6.75 15.43 6.69
N ASN A 310 -7.97 14.97 6.99
CA ASN A 310 -9.24 15.60 6.64
C ASN A 310 -9.33 16.03 5.17
N ASN A 311 -9.22 15.06 4.27
CA ASN A 311 -9.23 15.21 2.82
C ASN A 311 -8.04 16.02 2.28
N ALA A 312 -6.86 15.82 2.86
CA ALA A 312 -5.62 16.37 2.33
C ALA A 312 -5.01 15.41 1.30
N ASP A 313 -4.64 15.93 0.14
CA ASP A 313 -4.20 15.09 -0.99
C ASP A 313 -2.80 15.45 -1.48
N ILE A 314 -1.98 14.43 -1.75
CA ILE A 314 -0.72 14.53 -2.51
C ILE A 314 -0.90 13.75 -3.81
N ILE A 315 -1.13 14.45 -4.92
CA ILE A 315 -1.58 13.85 -6.18
C ILE A 315 -0.89 14.47 -7.39
N ASP A 316 -0.77 13.75 -8.50
CA ASP A 316 -0.23 14.29 -9.76
C ASP A 316 1.19 14.88 -9.63
N ASN A 317 2.02 14.34 -8.73
CA ASN A 317 3.41 14.79 -8.55
C ASN A 317 4.38 13.80 -9.20
N ASP A 318 5.47 14.35 -9.75
CA ASP A 318 6.50 13.57 -10.44
C ASP A 318 7.86 13.70 -9.74
N ALA A 319 8.55 12.58 -9.56
CA ALA A 319 9.95 12.56 -9.17
C ALA A 319 10.74 11.60 -10.06
N VAL A 320 11.88 12.03 -10.60
CA VAL A 320 12.68 11.16 -11.48
C VAL A 320 13.20 9.93 -10.73
N SER A 321 13.60 10.08 -9.47
CA SER A 321 14.23 8.99 -8.70
C SER A 321 13.28 8.33 -7.72
N ARG A 322 12.80 9.04 -6.69
CA ARG A 322 12.12 8.42 -5.55
C ARG A 322 10.99 9.28 -5.01
N GLY A 323 9.89 8.66 -4.59
CA GLY A 323 8.84 9.37 -3.87
C GLY A 323 8.18 10.43 -4.74
N GLY A 324 7.44 10.03 -5.77
CA GLY A 324 6.69 10.97 -6.62
C GLY A 324 5.74 11.82 -5.76
N GLY A 325 4.96 11.14 -4.92
CA GLY A 325 4.17 11.79 -3.88
C GLY A 325 5.06 12.25 -2.73
N ALA A 326 5.67 11.30 -2.01
CA ALA A 326 6.48 11.60 -0.83
C ALA A 326 7.79 10.79 -0.74
N PHE A 327 8.86 11.45 -0.33
CA PHE A 327 10.13 10.84 0.07
C PHE A 327 10.40 11.13 1.55
N VAL A 328 10.61 10.09 2.36
CA VAL A 328 10.76 10.16 3.82
C VAL A 328 12.08 9.51 4.25
N ASP A 329 12.98 10.27 4.87
CA ASP A 329 14.36 9.82 5.16
C ASP A 329 14.86 10.24 6.55
N THR A 330 15.91 9.57 7.01
CA THR A 330 16.68 9.89 8.22
C THR A 330 15.80 10.11 9.44
N GLY A 331 15.11 9.05 9.88
CA GLY A 331 14.25 9.05 11.07
C GLY A 331 12.97 9.89 10.96
N SER A 332 12.64 10.39 9.78
CA SER A 332 11.44 11.22 9.57
C SER A 332 10.16 10.38 9.59
N THR A 333 9.02 11.06 9.74
CA THR A 333 7.72 10.41 9.79
C THR A 333 6.72 11.02 8.82
N LEU A 334 5.87 10.16 8.25
CA LEU A 334 4.71 10.55 7.45
C LEU A 334 3.47 9.81 7.96
N SER A 335 2.43 10.54 8.31
CA SER A 335 1.12 10.00 8.70
C SER A 335 0.07 10.41 7.67
N VAL A 336 -0.62 9.43 7.09
CA VAL A 336 -1.73 9.62 6.14
C VAL A 336 -2.99 9.07 6.81
N THR A 337 -3.84 9.95 7.31
CA THR A 337 -5.01 9.58 8.14
C THR A 337 -6.18 10.51 7.85
N GLY A 338 -7.33 10.26 8.48
CA GLY A 338 -8.45 11.20 8.60
C GLY A 338 -9.12 11.53 7.27
N GLY A 339 -10.37 11.08 7.08
CA GLY A 339 -11.27 11.50 5.99
C GLY A 339 -10.68 11.46 4.57
N ALA A 340 -10.95 10.42 3.78
CA ALA A 340 -10.67 10.35 2.33
C ALA A 340 -9.42 11.14 1.87
N THR A 341 -8.29 10.87 2.52
CA THR A 341 -6.99 11.55 2.34
C THR A 341 -6.14 10.66 1.44
N TYR A 342 -5.65 11.20 0.33
CA TYR A 342 -5.03 10.40 -0.73
C TYR A 342 -3.57 10.74 -0.98
N VAL A 343 -2.73 9.71 -1.10
CA VAL A 343 -1.46 9.78 -1.81
C VAL A 343 -1.63 9.08 -3.15
N GLY A 344 -1.85 9.88 -4.18
CA GLY A 344 -2.21 9.45 -5.53
C GLY A 344 -3.72 9.23 -5.69
N PHE A 345 -4.21 9.49 -6.90
CA PHE A 345 -5.60 9.28 -7.26
C PHE A 345 -5.70 8.81 -8.71
N THR A 346 -6.80 8.14 -9.08
CA THR A 346 -7.02 7.72 -10.47
C THR A 346 -7.00 8.95 -11.39
N ALA A 347 -6.22 8.88 -12.48
CA ALA A 347 -5.94 10.00 -13.40
C ALA A 347 -5.10 11.17 -12.84
N LYS A 348 -4.72 11.12 -11.57
CA LYS A 348 -3.79 12.05 -10.89
C LYS A 348 -2.75 11.25 -10.10
N ALA A 349 -2.14 10.29 -10.79
CA ALA A 349 -1.16 9.38 -10.22
C ALA A 349 0.11 10.16 -9.86
N ASN A 350 0.73 9.85 -8.73
CA ASN A 350 2.13 10.25 -8.56
C ASN A 350 3.03 9.27 -9.33
N THR A 351 4.16 9.77 -9.82
CA THR A 351 5.11 9.02 -10.64
C THR A 351 6.53 9.11 -10.11
N ALA A 352 7.22 7.96 -10.02
CA ALA A 352 8.66 7.88 -9.80
C ALA A 352 9.26 6.53 -10.18
N ASN A 353 10.59 6.45 -10.28
CA ASN A 353 11.25 5.17 -10.48
C ASN A 353 11.07 4.23 -9.26
N LEU A 354 11.25 4.75 -8.04
CA LEU A 354 11.09 3.97 -6.81
C LEU A 354 10.06 4.64 -5.89
N GLY A 355 9.06 3.91 -5.41
CA GLY A 355 8.10 4.48 -4.45
C GLY A 355 7.29 5.63 -5.06
N ALA A 356 6.58 5.41 -6.16
CA ALA A 356 5.89 6.49 -6.87
C ALA A 356 4.90 7.25 -5.98
N GLY A 357 4.12 6.54 -5.16
CA GLY A 357 3.36 7.15 -4.07
C GLY A 357 4.30 7.60 -2.97
N ILE A 358 4.87 6.64 -2.24
CA ILE A 358 5.72 6.92 -1.08
C ILE A 358 7.00 6.08 -1.13
N PHE A 359 8.14 6.73 -0.90
CA PHE A 359 9.42 6.08 -0.64
C PHE A 359 9.92 6.43 0.76
N ALA A 360 10.32 5.44 1.55
CA ALA A 360 10.88 5.62 2.88
C ALA A 360 12.23 4.91 3.05
N GLN A 361 13.17 5.54 3.76
CA GLN A 361 14.44 4.92 4.15
C GLN A 361 15.02 5.52 5.44
N GLY A 362 16.21 5.05 5.86
CA GLY A 362 17.00 5.72 6.90
C GLY A 362 16.38 5.65 8.30
N GLY A 363 15.66 4.57 8.62
CA GLY A 363 14.98 4.42 9.91
C GLY A 363 13.66 5.18 10.01
N SER A 364 13.12 5.65 8.88
CA SER A 364 11.89 6.43 8.83
C SER A 364 10.64 5.57 8.97
N THR A 365 9.53 6.20 9.39
CA THR A 365 8.24 5.51 9.53
C THR A 365 7.16 6.20 8.69
N VAL A 366 6.46 5.41 7.87
CA VAL A 366 5.24 5.82 7.17
C VAL A 366 4.08 5.07 7.79
N THR A 367 2.98 5.78 8.10
CA THR A 367 1.75 5.19 8.63
C THR A 367 0.56 5.60 7.77
N VAL A 368 -0.15 4.62 7.22
CA VAL A 368 -1.44 4.80 6.54
C VAL A 368 -2.52 4.26 7.46
N GLY A 369 -3.25 5.16 8.11
CA GLY A 369 -4.28 4.81 9.09
C GLY A 369 -5.70 5.04 8.58
N SER A 370 -6.65 5.05 9.51
CA SER A 370 -8.08 5.20 9.20
C SER A 370 -8.37 6.39 8.28
N GLY A 371 -8.97 6.11 7.11
CA GLY A 371 -9.35 7.11 6.12
C GLY A 371 -8.21 7.56 5.19
N GLY A 372 -6.97 7.13 5.45
CA GLY A 372 -5.83 7.34 4.57
C GLY A 372 -5.76 6.28 3.47
N THR A 373 -5.46 6.71 2.24
CA THR A 373 -5.36 5.82 1.08
C THR A 373 -4.14 6.15 0.23
N VAL A 374 -3.33 5.14 -0.12
CA VAL A 374 -2.28 5.23 -1.16
C VAL A 374 -2.83 4.60 -2.44
N ASN A 375 -3.20 5.42 -3.43
CA ASN A 375 -4.02 4.99 -4.56
C ASN A 375 -3.41 5.31 -5.92
N ALA A 376 -3.50 4.36 -6.85
CA ALA A 376 -3.30 4.59 -8.28
C ALA A 376 -1.97 5.25 -8.67
N ASN A 377 -0.91 5.03 -7.90
CA ASN A 377 0.42 5.52 -8.22
C ASN A 377 1.09 4.61 -9.27
N SER A 378 1.97 5.19 -10.09
CA SER A 378 2.62 4.48 -11.18
C SER A 378 4.13 4.64 -11.13
N GLY A 379 4.87 3.54 -11.02
CA GLY A 379 6.32 3.61 -10.86
C GLY A 379 7.09 2.37 -11.29
N GLY A 380 8.42 2.48 -11.24
CA GLY A 380 9.34 1.41 -11.61
C GLY A 380 9.37 0.25 -10.61
N PHE A 381 9.39 0.54 -9.30
CA PHE A 381 9.32 -0.43 -8.20
C PHE A 381 8.54 0.17 -7.02
N GLY A 382 7.79 -0.64 -6.27
CA GLY A 382 7.15 -0.14 -5.05
C GLY A 382 6.11 0.94 -5.33
N ALA A 383 5.31 0.82 -6.39
CA ALA A 383 4.53 1.94 -6.92
C ALA A 383 3.66 2.63 -5.86
N GLY A 384 3.00 1.89 -4.98
CA GLY A 384 2.31 2.44 -3.81
C GLY A 384 3.30 2.91 -2.76
N MET A 385 3.93 1.97 -2.05
CA MET A 385 4.91 2.26 -1.00
C MET A 385 6.18 1.44 -1.16
N TYR A 386 7.35 2.07 -1.00
CA TYR A 386 8.67 1.44 -1.03
C TYR A 386 9.44 1.74 0.25
N GLY A 387 9.84 0.71 1.01
CA GLY A 387 10.66 0.81 2.22
C GLY A 387 12.04 0.22 2.02
N LEU A 388 13.08 0.99 2.34
CA LEU A 388 14.49 0.58 2.18
C LEU A 388 15.27 0.69 3.51
N GLY A 389 15.98 -0.38 3.85
CA GLY A 389 16.98 -0.34 4.92
C GLY A 389 16.43 -0.66 6.31
N ALA A 390 17.31 -1.12 7.20
CA ALA A 390 16.98 -1.47 8.57
C ALA A 390 16.38 -0.29 9.35
N GLY A 391 15.36 -0.58 10.15
CA GLY A 391 14.63 0.41 10.97
C GLY A 391 13.55 1.17 10.20
N THR A 392 13.54 1.12 8.87
CA THR A 392 12.47 1.71 8.06
C THR A 392 11.20 0.88 8.20
N THR A 393 10.07 1.53 8.49
CA THR A 393 8.78 0.84 8.63
C THR A 393 7.71 1.45 7.73
N LEU A 394 7.05 0.61 6.95
CA LEU A 394 5.81 0.94 6.25
C LEU A 394 4.64 0.29 6.99
N ARG A 395 3.85 1.11 7.66
CA ARG A 395 2.72 0.66 8.48
C ARG A 395 1.38 0.97 7.84
N VAL A 396 0.50 -0.02 7.81
CA VAL A 396 -0.91 0.16 7.44
C VAL A 396 -1.75 -0.29 8.62
N ASP A 397 -2.53 0.63 9.18
CA ASP A 397 -3.38 0.39 10.35
C ASP A 397 -4.86 0.22 9.96
N SER A 398 -5.72 -0.02 10.95
CA SER A 398 -7.17 -0.18 10.76
C SER A 398 -7.77 0.93 9.90
N GLY A 399 -8.41 0.53 8.80
CA GLY A 399 -9.03 1.43 7.83
C GLY A 399 -8.07 2.14 6.88
N GLY A 400 -6.76 1.85 6.96
CA GLY A 400 -5.76 2.27 5.98
C GLY A 400 -5.80 1.38 4.73
N VAL A 401 -5.65 2.00 3.56
CA VAL A 401 -5.82 1.31 2.27
C VAL A 401 -4.66 1.61 1.32
N VAL A 402 -4.11 0.57 0.69
CA VAL A 402 -3.13 0.67 -0.40
C VAL A 402 -3.71 -0.02 -1.62
N THR A 403 -4.04 0.73 -2.66
CA THR A 403 -4.86 0.19 -3.75
C THR A 403 -4.55 0.71 -5.14
N ALA A 404 -4.83 -0.12 -6.15
CA ALA A 404 -4.75 0.21 -7.57
C ALA A 404 -3.39 0.73 -8.04
N ASN A 405 -2.32 0.53 -7.27
CA ASN A 405 -0.98 0.95 -7.64
C ASN A 405 -0.43 0.00 -8.70
N THR A 406 0.28 0.54 -9.68
CA THR A 406 0.76 -0.23 -10.84
C THR A 406 2.25 -0.05 -11.05
N THR A 407 2.97 -1.16 -11.26
CA THR A 407 4.40 -1.13 -11.56
C THR A 407 4.79 -2.09 -12.68
N THR A 408 5.78 -1.69 -13.47
CA THR A 408 6.43 -2.55 -14.46
C THR A 408 7.57 -3.40 -13.89
N SER A 409 7.70 -3.45 -12.56
CA SER A 409 8.63 -4.37 -11.89
C SER A 409 7.99 -5.03 -10.68
N ASN A 410 8.55 -4.89 -9.47
CA ASN A 410 8.15 -5.65 -8.28
C ASN A 410 7.42 -4.77 -7.26
N GLY A 411 6.55 -5.39 -6.47
CA GLY A 411 5.93 -4.80 -5.29
C GLY A 411 5.00 -3.65 -5.63
N ALA A 412 3.83 -3.90 -6.20
CA ALA A 412 2.98 -2.79 -6.64
C ALA A 412 2.33 -2.05 -5.47
N GLY A 413 1.78 -2.78 -4.49
CA GLY A 413 1.19 -2.19 -3.28
C GLY A 413 2.28 -1.75 -2.29
N VAL A 414 2.88 -2.71 -1.59
CA VAL A 414 3.91 -2.50 -0.57
C VAL A 414 5.17 -3.29 -0.95
N LEU A 415 6.30 -2.60 -1.04
CA LEU A 415 7.60 -3.21 -1.29
C LEU A 415 8.56 -2.89 -0.15
N VAL A 416 9.14 -3.90 0.48
CA VAL A 416 10.17 -3.72 1.51
C VAL A 416 11.44 -4.51 1.18
N THR A 417 12.60 -3.90 1.45
CA THR A 417 13.89 -4.54 1.19
C THR A 417 14.99 -4.10 2.17
N SER A 418 16.05 -4.89 2.24
CA SER A 418 17.29 -4.61 2.99
C SER A 418 17.07 -4.30 4.48
N GLY A 419 16.16 -5.04 5.14
CA GLY A 419 15.89 -4.93 6.57
C GLY A 419 14.73 -4.00 6.94
N ALA A 420 14.04 -3.42 5.95
CA ALA A 420 12.80 -2.70 6.19
C ALA A 420 11.67 -3.65 6.63
N LEU A 421 10.69 -3.11 7.34
CA LEU A 421 9.52 -3.83 7.84
C LEU A 421 8.26 -3.34 7.11
N ALA A 422 7.48 -4.27 6.56
CA ALA A 422 6.08 -4.05 6.25
C ALA A 422 5.26 -4.51 7.47
N ASP A 423 4.53 -3.59 8.09
CA ASP A 423 3.71 -3.83 9.28
C ASP A 423 2.25 -3.57 8.92
N LEU A 424 1.44 -4.64 8.85
CA LEU A 424 0.04 -4.59 8.49
C LEU A 424 -0.80 -4.98 9.71
N ASN A 425 -1.49 -4.02 10.31
CA ASN A 425 -2.30 -4.26 11.50
C ASN A 425 -3.76 -4.57 11.14
N ALA A 426 -4.50 -5.06 12.13
CA ALA A 426 -5.93 -5.36 12.03
C ALA A 426 -6.71 -4.29 11.26
N GLY A 427 -7.45 -4.70 10.22
CA GLY A 427 -8.23 -3.81 9.36
C GLY A 427 -7.44 -3.12 8.25
N ALA A 428 -6.14 -3.40 8.10
CA ALA A 428 -5.34 -2.98 6.96
C ALA A 428 -5.81 -3.64 5.67
N ALA A 429 -5.69 -2.91 4.55
CA ALA A 429 -6.15 -3.38 3.26
C ALA A 429 -5.16 -3.08 2.11
N ILE A 430 -4.63 -4.14 1.50
CA ILE A 430 -3.77 -4.08 0.32
C ILE A 430 -4.53 -4.69 -0.87
N ARG A 431 -5.13 -3.84 -1.71
CA ARG A 431 -6.12 -4.31 -2.70
C ARG A 431 -5.88 -3.88 -4.13
N GLY A 432 -6.03 -4.77 -5.11
CA GLY A 432 -6.11 -4.38 -6.53
C GLY A 432 -4.80 -3.82 -7.10
N ASN A 433 -3.65 -4.12 -6.50
CA ASN A 433 -2.35 -3.62 -6.97
C ASN A 433 -1.77 -4.57 -8.03
N THR A 434 -1.07 -4.03 -9.03
CA THR A 434 -0.59 -4.79 -10.20
C THR A 434 0.90 -4.60 -10.45
N ALA A 435 1.68 -5.67 -10.32
CA ALA A 435 3.10 -5.74 -10.65
C ALA A 435 3.31 -6.64 -11.88
N THR A 436 4.15 -6.26 -12.84
CA THR A 436 4.52 -7.19 -13.92
C THR A 436 5.58 -8.22 -13.49
N GLY A 437 6.28 -7.97 -12.38
CA GLY A 437 7.24 -8.87 -11.76
C GLY A 437 6.62 -9.65 -10.60
N PHE A 438 7.13 -9.41 -9.39
CA PHE A 438 6.76 -10.16 -8.18
C PHE A 438 6.00 -9.31 -7.18
N GLY A 439 5.15 -9.94 -6.36
CA GLY A 439 4.50 -9.29 -5.22
C GLY A 439 3.50 -8.23 -5.67
N GLY A 440 2.35 -8.65 -6.21
CA GLY A 440 1.31 -7.71 -6.64
C GLY A 440 0.85 -6.85 -5.45
N GLY A 441 0.47 -7.50 -4.35
CA GLY A 441 0.11 -6.83 -3.11
C GLY A 441 1.34 -6.42 -2.30
N VAL A 442 2.09 -7.40 -1.80
CA VAL A 442 3.24 -7.21 -0.92
C VAL A 442 4.46 -7.94 -1.49
N GLY A 443 5.60 -7.24 -1.57
CA GLY A 443 6.89 -7.79 -1.94
C GLY A 443 7.92 -7.62 -0.83
N VAL A 444 8.51 -8.74 -0.38
CA VAL A 444 9.50 -8.78 0.70
C VAL A 444 10.82 -9.35 0.16
N PHE A 445 11.87 -8.53 0.15
CA PHE A 445 13.14 -8.86 -0.49
C PHE A 445 14.34 -8.74 0.47
N ASN A 446 15.45 -9.37 0.08
CA ASN A 446 16.74 -9.31 0.76
C ASN A 446 16.66 -9.74 2.23
N THR A 447 16.74 -8.83 3.19
CA THR A 447 16.61 -9.14 4.63
C THR A 447 15.39 -8.46 5.27
N ALA A 448 14.46 -7.96 4.45
CA ALA A 448 13.22 -7.37 4.93
C ALA A 448 12.24 -8.42 5.48
N THR A 449 11.27 -7.95 6.26
CA THR A 449 10.26 -8.79 6.90
C THR A 449 8.87 -8.22 6.67
N LEU A 450 7.88 -9.10 6.74
CA LEU A 450 6.46 -8.76 6.80
C LEU A 450 5.92 -9.26 8.13
N ASP A 451 5.23 -8.38 8.83
CA ASP A 451 4.38 -8.68 9.97
C ASP A 451 2.96 -8.28 9.62
N ALA A 452 2.04 -9.23 9.59
CA ALA A 452 0.63 -8.97 9.34
C ALA A 452 -0.18 -9.56 10.50
N ASP A 453 -0.69 -8.69 11.38
CA ASP A 453 -1.36 -9.09 12.60
C ASP A 453 -2.78 -8.51 12.63
N GLY A 454 -3.74 -9.39 12.34
CA GLY A 454 -5.17 -9.11 12.46
C GLY A 454 -5.66 -9.13 13.91
N SER A 455 -6.96 -8.99 14.08
CA SER A 455 -7.63 -9.12 15.37
C SER A 455 -8.86 -10.01 15.25
N GLY A 456 -9.42 -10.45 16.37
CA GLY A 456 -10.63 -11.28 16.36
C GLY A 456 -11.88 -10.67 15.69
N THR A 457 -11.84 -9.39 15.34
CA THR A 457 -12.94 -8.68 14.66
C THR A 457 -12.55 -8.07 13.31
N GLU A 458 -11.27 -7.90 13.02
CA GLU A 458 -10.78 -7.26 11.80
C GLU A 458 -9.53 -7.99 11.31
N ALA A 459 -9.64 -8.65 10.15
CA ALA A 459 -8.50 -9.29 9.50
C ALA A 459 -7.63 -8.27 8.74
N VAL A 460 -6.39 -8.65 8.46
CA VAL A 460 -5.59 -7.99 7.42
C VAL A 460 -6.04 -8.53 6.06
N GLU A 461 -6.43 -7.65 5.13
CA GLU A 461 -6.88 -8.06 3.81
C GLU A 461 -5.82 -7.78 2.73
N ILE A 462 -5.42 -8.83 2.01
CA ILE A 462 -4.56 -8.76 0.84
C ILE A 462 -5.35 -9.35 -0.33
N SER A 463 -5.99 -8.49 -1.13
CA SER A 463 -6.98 -8.97 -2.10
C SER A 463 -6.93 -8.39 -3.51
N GLY A 464 -7.32 -9.19 -4.50
CA GLY A 464 -7.42 -8.74 -5.89
C GLY A 464 -6.10 -8.27 -6.51
N ASN A 465 -4.96 -8.62 -5.92
CA ASN A 465 -3.66 -8.16 -6.41
C ASN A 465 -3.13 -9.07 -7.52
N THR A 466 -2.36 -8.51 -8.44
CA THR A 466 -1.86 -9.23 -9.63
C THR A 466 -0.34 -9.11 -9.72
N ALA A 467 0.35 -10.23 -9.90
CA ALA A 467 1.76 -10.32 -10.25
C ALA A 467 1.93 -11.00 -11.62
N GLY A 468 2.77 -10.47 -12.50
CA GLY A 468 3.05 -11.08 -13.79
C GLY A 468 3.82 -12.39 -13.69
N THR A 469 4.54 -12.61 -12.58
CA THR A 469 5.33 -13.82 -12.36
C THR A 469 4.96 -14.49 -11.03
N PHE A 470 5.44 -13.99 -9.90
CA PHE A 470 5.35 -14.69 -8.60
C PHE A 470 4.63 -13.88 -7.53
N GLY A 471 3.82 -14.54 -6.71
CA GLY A 471 3.24 -13.93 -5.51
C GLY A 471 2.22 -12.85 -5.86
N GLY A 472 1.04 -13.24 -6.35
CA GLY A 472 -0.03 -12.29 -6.69
C GLY A 472 -0.38 -11.43 -5.48
N GLY A 473 -0.66 -12.08 -4.35
CA GLY A 473 -0.86 -11.42 -3.06
C GLY A 473 0.47 -11.04 -2.42
N ILE A 474 1.27 -12.04 -2.04
CA ILE A 474 2.52 -11.89 -1.31
C ILE A 474 3.64 -12.61 -2.05
N TYR A 475 4.77 -11.92 -2.23
CA TYR A 475 6.06 -12.52 -2.55
C TYR A 475 7.02 -12.31 -1.38
N THR A 476 7.62 -13.39 -0.86
CA THR A 476 8.64 -13.30 0.18
C THR A 476 9.73 -14.35 0.01
N VAL A 477 10.94 -14.01 0.42
CA VAL A 477 12.10 -14.91 0.49
C VAL A 477 12.70 -15.00 1.91
N ASN A 478 12.01 -14.40 2.88
CA ASN A 478 12.44 -14.26 4.28
C ASN A 478 11.32 -14.65 5.24
N THR A 479 11.62 -14.54 6.53
CA THR A 479 10.64 -14.73 7.59
C THR A 479 9.50 -13.72 7.49
N SER A 480 8.26 -14.21 7.57
CA SER A 480 7.06 -13.39 7.71
C SER A 480 6.09 -14.05 8.69
N THR A 481 5.52 -13.24 9.57
CA THR A 481 4.51 -13.65 10.55
C THR A 481 3.16 -13.14 10.11
N LEU A 482 2.19 -14.04 10.03
CA LEU A 482 0.82 -13.71 9.65
C LEU A 482 -0.13 -14.24 10.73
N ASP A 483 -1.06 -13.42 11.17
CA ASP A 483 -2.15 -13.83 12.06
C ASP A 483 -3.43 -13.16 11.61
N THR A 484 -4.50 -13.93 11.52
CA THR A 484 -5.84 -13.48 11.15
C THR A 484 -5.83 -12.69 9.83
N VAL A 485 -5.38 -13.37 8.76
CA VAL A 485 -5.18 -12.78 7.43
C VAL A 485 -6.13 -13.35 6.37
N HIS A 486 -6.63 -12.48 5.49
CA HIS A 486 -7.46 -12.83 4.34
C HIS A 486 -6.69 -12.55 3.05
N ILE A 487 -6.18 -13.62 2.42
CA ILE A 487 -5.46 -13.56 1.14
C ILE A 487 -6.42 -14.04 0.05
N VAL A 488 -7.05 -13.09 -0.65
CA VAL A 488 -8.26 -13.36 -1.44
C VAL A 488 -8.16 -12.85 -2.88
N ASP A 489 -8.63 -13.60 -3.87
CA ASP A 489 -8.73 -13.14 -5.27
C ASP A 489 -7.40 -12.68 -5.89
N ASN A 490 -6.25 -13.13 -5.38
CA ASN A 490 -4.96 -12.71 -5.93
C ASN A 490 -4.54 -13.59 -7.10
N THR A 491 -3.86 -13.00 -8.08
CA THR A 491 -3.45 -13.66 -9.32
C THR A 491 -1.95 -13.56 -9.55
N SER A 492 -1.29 -14.68 -9.83
CA SER A 492 0.08 -14.70 -10.36
C SER A 492 0.11 -15.32 -11.76
N GLY A 493 0.97 -14.78 -12.63
CA GLY A 493 1.15 -15.32 -13.98
C GLY A 493 1.83 -16.69 -14.02
N THR A 494 2.58 -17.05 -12.98
CA THR A 494 3.20 -18.37 -12.85
C THR A 494 2.92 -19.01 -11.50
N GLU A 495 3.56 -18.58 -10.42
CA GLU A 495 3.62 -19.37 -9.17
C GLU A 495 3.12 -18.54 -7.98
N GLY A 496 2.41 -19.19 -7.04
CA GLY A 496 1.98 -18.56 -5.80
C GLY A 496 0.94 -17.45 -6.04
N GLY A 497 -0.30 -17.82 -6.38
CA GLY A 497 -1.37 -16.84 -6.61
C GLY A 497 -1.61 -15.99 -5.37
N GLY A 498 -1.79 -16.65 -4.22
CA GLY A 498 -1.86 -16.01 -2.91
C GLY A 498 -0.48 -15.65 -2.36
N LEU A 499 0.39 -16.65 -2.18
CA LEU A 499 1.71 -16.52 -1.56
C LEU A 499 2.77 -17.28 -2.36
N TYR A 500 3.89 -16.60 -2.62
CA TYR A 500 5.14 -17.22 -3.05
C TYR A 500 6.19 -17.11 -1.95
N LEU A 501 6.78 -18.26 -1.58
CA LEU A 501 7.85 -18.39 -0.59
C LEU A 501 9.13 -18.95 -1.23
N GLY A 502 10.21 -18.18 -1.19
CA GLY A 502 11.52 -18.63 -1.67
C GLY A 502 12.30 -19.51 -0.69
N ALA A 503 13.41 -20.10 -1.17
CA ALA A 503 14.19 -21.16 -0.52
C ALA A 503 14.71 -20.91 0.90
N THR A 504 14.85 -19.66 1.33
CA THR A 504 15.38 -19.30 2.66
C THR A 504 14.33 -18.71 3.59
N GLY A 505 13.10 -18.58 3.12
CA GLY A 505 12.03 -17.93 3.86
C GLY A 505 11.34 -18.88 4.83
N SER A 506 10.60 -18.30 5.76
CA SER A 506 9.67 -19.03 6.60
C SER A 506 8.41 -18.20 6.80
N VAL A 507 7.26 -18.79 6.53
CA VAL A 507 5.98 -18.15 6.78
C VAL A 507 5.23 -18.97 7.81
N THR A 508 4.86 -18.32 8.91
CA THR A 508 4.03 -18.92 9.94
C THR A 508 2.71 -18.17 10.03
N ILE A 509 1.62 -18.90 9.82
CA ILE A 509 0.26 -18.42 10.02
C ILE A 509 -0.27 -19.02 11.31
N THR A 510 -0.44 -18.16 12.32
CA THR A 510 -1.00 -18.56 13.61
C THR A 510 -2.47 -18.21 13.73
N GLU A 511 -3.11 -18.80 14.72
CA GLU A 511 -4.43 -18.41 15.18
C GLU A 511 -4.29 -17.41 16.34
N ASN A 512 -4.97 -16.28 16.22
CA ASN A 512 -5.38 -15.51 17.37
C ASN A 512 -6.57 -16.21 18.05
N LEU A 513 -6.37 -16.78 19.24
CA LEU A 513 -7.42 -17.43 20.05
C LEU A 513 -8.63 -16.51 20.37
N ALA A 514 -8.52 -15.20 20.14
CA ALA A 514 -9.63 -14.24 20.24
C ALA A 514 -10.49 -14.15 18.96
N CYS A 515 -10.03 -14.68 17.83
CA CYS A 515 -10.76 -14.75 16.59
C CYS A 515 -11.68 -15.98 16.56
N GLY A 516 -12.96 -15.77 16.25
CA GLY A 516 -13.93 -16.85 16.06
C GLY A 516 -14.63 -16.69 14.71
N PRO A 517 -14.75 -17.74 13.87
CA PRO A 517 -15.44 -17.64 12.56
C PRO A 517 -16.89 -17.11 12.63
N ALA A 518 -17.50 -17.16 13.81
CA ALA A 518 -18.81 -16.60 14.10
C ALA A 518 -18.83 -15.06 14.20
N THR A 519 -17.69 -14.38 14.39
CA THR A 519 -17.60 -12.91 14.53
C THR A 519 -17.64 -12.18 13.19
N PHE A 520 -17.32 -12.84 12.07
CA PHE A 520 -17.37 -12.25 10.73
C PHE A 520 -18.82 -12.09 10.20
N THR A 521 -19.07 -11.09 9.35
CA THR A 521 -20.42 -10.86 8.78
C THR A 521 -20.73 -11.72 7.55
N LYS A 522 -19.71 -12.33 6.93
CA LYS A 522 -19.79 -13.29 5.80
C LYS A 522 -19.01 -14.58 6.13
N GLU A 523 -19.12 -15.63 5.31
CA GLU A 523 -18.38 -16.90 5.45
C GLU A 523 -16.86 -16.70 5.31
N HIS A 524 -16.22 -16.22 6.36
CA HIS A 524 -14.77 -16.07 6.47
C HIS A 524 -14.26 -16.83 7.68
N TYR A 525 -13.03 -17.32 7.54
CA TYR A 525 -12.24 -17.87 8.64
C TYR A 525 -11.29 -16.81 9.17
N CYS A 526 -10.66 -17.08 10.31
CA CYS A 526 -9.63 -16.19 10.84
C CYS A 526 -8.48 -16.03 9.85
N ASN A 527 -8.00 -17.17 9.32
CA ASN A 527 -7.05 -17.22 8.22
C ASN A 527 -7.69 -17.85 6.99
N GLU A 528 -7.54 -17.22 5.82
CA GLU A 528 -7.97 -17.84 4.56
C GLU A 528 -7.10 -17.48 3.36
N PHE A 529 -6.91 -18.49 2.52
CA PHE A 529 -6.52 -18.35 1.12
C PHE A 529 -7.74 -18.68 0.28
N ARG A 530 -8.32 -17.67 -0.34
CA ARG A 530 -9.57 -17.82 -1.09
C ARG A 530 -9.43 -17.32 -2.52
N ASP A 531 -9.92 -18.12 -3.46
CA ASP A 531 -10.08 -17.73 -4.88
C ASP A 531 -8.78 -17.20 -5.51
N ASN A 532 -7.61 -17.60 -4.98
CA ASN A 532 -6.32 -17.19 -5.54
C ASN A 532 -5.99 -18.07 -6.75
N THR A 533 -5.38 -17.46 -7.76
CA THR A 533 -5.08 -18.10 -9.04
C THR A 533 -3.59 -17.99 -9.39
N ALA A 534 -2.97 -19.11 -9.75
CA ALA A 534 -1.62 -19.16 -10.30
C ALA A 534 -1.65 -19.73 -11.73
N GLY A 535 -0.90 -19.14 -12.66
CA GLY A 535 -0.85 -19.62 -14.04
C GLY A 535 -0.22 -21.01 -14.21
N THR A 536 0.66 -21.42 -13.29
CA THR A 536 1.31 -22.74 -13.29
C THR A 536 1.04 -23.50 -12.01
N THR A 537 1.57 -23.08 -10.86
CA THR A 537 1.50 -23.90 -9.64
C THR A 537 1.30 -23.11 -8.36
N GLY A 538 0.72 -23.75 -7.34
CA GLY A 538 0.52 -23.13 -6.03
C GLY A 538 -0.50 -21.99 -6.09
N GLY A 539 -1.76 -22.32 -6.37
CA GLY A 539 -2.85 -21.33 -6.46
C GLY A 539 -2.94 -20.49 -5.18
N ALA A 540 -3.05 -21.16 -4.02
CA ALA A 540 -2.91 -20.49 -2.73
C ALA A 540 -1.44 -20.23 -2.38
N VAL A 541 -0.59 -21.27 -2.35
CA VAL A 541 0.79 -21.18 -1.85
C VAL A 541 1.77 -21.95 -2.73
N TYR A 542 2.89 -21.31 -3.05
CA TYR A 542 4.08 -21.95 -3.57
C TYR A 542 5.22 -21.83 -2.55
N THR A 543 5.94 -22.92 -2.27
CA THR A 543 7.22 -22.86 -1.54
C THR A 543 8.35 -23.56 -2.28
N GLY A 544 9.42 -22.81 -2.54
CA GLY A 544 10.64 -23.25 -3.22
C GLY A 544 11.78 -23.57 -2.27
N GLY A 545 11.54 -24.35 -1.22
CA GLY A 545 12.53 -24.72 -0.18
C GLY A 545 12.34 -24.03 1.18
N GLY A 546 11.42 -23.05 1.27
CA GLY A 546 11.12 -22.35 2.51
C GLY A 546 10.08 -23.08 3.38
N ASP A 547 10.08 -22.79 4.68
CA ASP A 547 9.17 -23.43 5.63
C ASP A 547 7.81 -22.73 5.66
N PHE A 548 6.74 -23.48 5.50
CA PHE A 548 5.37 -22.96 5.55
C PHE A 548 4.57 -23.66 6.64
N THR A 549 4.09 -22.90 7.62
CA THR A 549 3.19 -23.40 8.65
C THR A 549 1.87 -22.65 8.61
N ALA A 550 0.76 -23.38 8.57
CA ALA A 550 -0.59 -22.83 8.64
C ALA A 550 -1.44 -23.58 9.66
N VAL A 551 -2.03 -22.84 10.58
CA VAL A 551 -2.97 -23.37 11.59
C VAL A 551 -4.33 -22.71 11.38
N GLN A 552 -5.41 -23.49 11.51
CA GLN A 552 -6.78 -22.99 11.38
C GLN A 552 -6.99 -22.09 10.15
N THR A 553 -6.63 -22.64 8.98
CA THR A 553 -6.67 -21.89 7.72
C THR A 553 -7.65 -22.53 6.75
N GLY A 554 -8.50 -21.72 6.14
CA GLY A 554 -9.34 -22.14 5.02
C GLY A 554 -8.63 -21.96 3.68
N PHE A 555 -8.48 -23.02 2.91
CA PHE A 555 -8.03 -23.01 1.52
C PHE A 555 -9.23 -23.29 0.60
N ILE A 556 -9.78 -22.24 0.01
CA ILE A 556 -11.13 -22.27 -0.58
C ILE A 556 -11.08 -21.74 -2.02
N GLY A 557 -11.53 -22.50 -3.00
CA GLY A 557 -11.72 -21.97 -4.36
C GLY A 557 -10.43 -21.61 -5.12
N ASN A 558 -9.25 -21.98 -4.61
CA ASN A 558 -7.99 -21.63 -5.26
C ASN A 558 -7.79 -22.46 -6.54
N SER A 559 -7.05 -21.90 -7.50
CA SER A 559 -6.86 -22.48 -8.82
C SER A 559 -5.41 -22.40 -9.29
N ALA A 560 -4.92 -23.48 -9.91
CA ALA A 560 -3.62 -23.49 -10.60
C ALA A 560 -3.63 -24.50 -11.77
N ALA A 561 -2.57 -24.58 -12.56
CA ALA A 561 -2.41 -25.73 -13.48
C ALA A 561 -2.18 -27.01 -12.67
N ASN A 562 -1.19 -26.99 -11.76
CA ASN A 562 -0.93 -28.07 -10.80
C ASN A 562 -0.90 -27.54 -9.37
N ALA A 563 -1.30 -28.35 -8.40
CA ALA A 563 -1.27 -28.04 -6.98
C ALA A 563 -1.97 -26.70 -6.65
N ALA A 564 -3.30 -26.70 -6.78
CA ALA A 564 -4.14 -25.52 -6.57
C ALA A 564 -4.04 -24.95 -5.14
N VAL A 565 -3.69 -25.78 -4.14
CA VAL A 565 -3.57 -25.37 -2.74
C VAL A 565 -2.11 -25.07 -2.40
N ILE A 566 -1.26 -26.09 -2.26
CA ILE A 566 0.14 -25.92 -1.85
C ILE A 566 1.04 -26.77 -2.73
N ILE A 567 2.13 -26.19 -3.22
CA ILE A 567 3.24 -26.96 -3.81
C ILE A 567 4.54 -26.68 -3.05
N ALA A 568 5.30 -27.74 -2.77
CA ALA A 568 6.55 -27.68 -2.03
C ALA A 568 7.71 -28.30 -2.82
N PHE A 569 8.80 -27.57 -3.01
CA PHE A 569 10.03 -28.01 -3.67
C PHE A 569 11.24 -27.97 -2.72
N GLY A 570 12.34 -28.60 -3.13
CA GLY A 570 13.59 -28.63 -2.38
C GLY A 570 13.40 -29.18 -0.96
N ASP A 571 14.08 -28.57 0.02
CA ASP A 571 14.06 -29.00 1.42
C ASP A 571 12.89 -28.41 2.24
N ALA A 572 11.84 -27.91 1.59
CA ALA A 572 10.74 -27.21 2.26
C ALA A 572 10.05 -28.08 3.34
N VAL A 573 9.79 -27.50 4.50
CA VAL A 573 8.95 -28.10 5.55
C VAL A 573 7.58 -27.43 5.58
N VAL A 574 6.56 -28.19 5.23
CA VAL A 574 5.16 -27.75 5.22
C VAL A 574 4.40 -28.39 6.37
N SER A 575 3.74 -27.58 7.20
CA SER A 575 2.87 -28.04 8.28
C SER A 575 1.51 -27.34 8.22
N VAL A 576 0.45 -28.09 7.90
CA VAL A 576 -0.92 -27.59 7.85
C VAL A 576 -1.74 -28.30 8.91
N LYS A 577 -2.36 -27.52 9.81
CA LYS A 577 -3.09 -28.04 10.96
C LYS A 577 -4.48 -27.41 11.08
N ALA A 578 -5.47 -28.21 11.47
CA ALA A 578 -6.85 -27.77 11.71
C ALA A 578 -7.45 -27.00 10.51
N ALA A 579 -7.16 -27.44 9.27
CA ALA A 579 -7.45 -26.68 8.07
C ALA A 579 -8.64 -27.24 7.26
N LEU A 580 -9.33 -26.37 6.54
CA LEU A 580 -10.37 -26.74 5.59
C LEU A 580 -9.87 -26.55 4.16
N ILE A 581 -10.04 -27.56 3.32
CA ILE A 581 -9.68 -27.54 1.91
C ILE A 581 -10.94 -27.84 1.09
N ILE A 582 -11.50 -26.85 0.40
CA ILE A 582 -12.79 -26.98 -0.29
C ILE A 582 -12.82 -26.25 -1.64
N LEU A 583 -13.40 -26.88 -2.67
CA LEU A 583 -13.62 -26.30 -4.00
C LEU A 583 -12.35 -25.84 -4.75
N ASN A 584 -11.19 -26.44 -4.49
CA ASN A 584 -9.95 -26.04 -5.17
C ASN A 584 -9.84 -26.79 -6.51
N THR A 585 -9.29 -26.14 -7.53
CA THR A 585 -9.32 -26.66 -8.91
C THR A 585 -7.94 -26.67 -9.56
N GLU A 586 -7.53 -27.83 -10.07
CA GLU A 586 -6.44 -27.94 -11.02
C GLU A 586 -6.97 -27.83 -12.46
N THR A 587 -6.34 -27.00 -13.26
CA THR A 587 -6.81 -26.68 -14.61
C THR A 587 -6.22 -27.58 -15.70
N THR A 588 -5.19 -28.37 -15.37
CA THR A 588 -4.66 -29.42 -16.25
C THR A 588 -5.14 -30.81 -15.83
N PHE A 589 -5.74 -31.54 -16.77
CA PHE A 589 -6.26 -32.89 -16.55
C PHE A 589 -5.11 -33.89 -16.37
N GLY A 590 -5.07 -34.59 -15.22
CA GLY A 590 -3.92 -35.40 -14.82
C GLY A 590 -2.77 -34.56 -14.26
N GLY A 591 -3.08 -33.39 -13.71
CA GLY A 591 -2.19 -32.62 -12.84
C GLY A 591 -1.80 -33.39 -11.59
N GLU A 592 -1.08 -32.73 -10.70
CA GLU A 592 -0.65 -33.30 -9.43
C GLU A 592 -1.85 -33.45 -8.47
N ALA A 593 -1.64 -33.54 -7.16
CA ALA A 593 -2.72 -33.37 -6.20
C ALA A 593 -2.87 -31.90 -5.79
N LEU A 594 -3.95 -31.58 -5.06
CA LEU A 594 -4.18 -30.24 -4.51
C LEU A 594 -3.00 -29.74 -3.65
N VAL A 595 -2.40 -30.65 -2.88
CA VAL A 595 -1.18 -30.44 -2.11
C VAL A 595 -0.10 -31.38 -2.64
N THR A 596 1.04 -30.84 -3.08
CA THR A 596 2.12 -31.66 -3.65
C THR A 596 3.48 -31.36 -3.05
N GLY A 597 4.27 -32.40 -2.81
CA GLY A 597 5.68 -32.29 -2.43
C GLY A 597 6.60 -32.89 -3.49
N HIS A 598 7.68 -32.18 -3.81
CA HIS A 598 8.75 -32.58 -4.73
C HIS A 598 10.10 -32.65 -4.01
N ASP A 599 11.11 -33.18 -4.70
CA ASP A 599 12.50 -33.27 -4.24
C ASP A 599 12.63 -33.94 -2.86
N THR A 600 13.05 -33.19 -1.83
CA THR A 600 13.33 -33.62 -0.45
C THR A 600 12.35 -33.02 0.55
N SER A 601 11.25 -32.45 0.06
CA SER A 601 10.29 -31.71 0.89
C SER A 601 9.57 -32.63 1.88
N SER A 602 9.03 -32.04 2.94
CA SER A 602 8.23 -32.76 3.93
C SER A 602 6.91 -32.06 4.18
N ILE A 603 5.82 -32.80 4.07
CA ILE A 603 4.46 -32.29 4.24
C ILE A 603 3.81 -32.98 5.43
N THR A 604 3.24 -32.19 6.34
CA THR A 604 2.49 -32.66 7.49
C THR A 604 1.09 -32.08 7.49
N LEU A 605 0.06 -32.94 7.39
CA LEU A 605 -1.35 -32.56 7.47
C LEU A 605 -1.97 -33.14 8.74
N VAL A 606 -2.51 -32.30 9.63
CA VAL A 606 -3.13 -32.74 10.90
C VAL A 606 -4.50 -32.10 11.10
N GLY A 607 -5.57 -32.89 11.26
CA GLY A 607 -6.91 -32.34 11.49
C GLY A 607 -7.44 -31.58 10.27
N VAL A 608 -7.28 -32.15 9.07
CA VAL A 608 -7.64 -31.49 7.81
C VAL A 608 -8.95 -32.07 7.29
N THR A 609 -9.92 -31.20 7.00
CA THR A 609 -11.14 -31.60 6.27
C THR A 609 -11.01 -31.19 4.80
N SER A 610 -11.11 -32.17 3.90
CA SER A 610 -11.15 -31.96 2.46
C SER A 610 -12.53 -32.32 1.91
N ALA A 611 -13.25 -31.34 1.37
CA ALA A 611 -14.64 -31.51 0.94
C ALA A 611 -14.85 -30.98 -0.47
N ASP A 612 -15.82 -31.58 -1.19
CA ASP A 612 -16.24 -31.16 -2.53
C ASP A 612 -15.06 -30.97 -3.50
N GLN A 613 -14.12 -31.92 -3.50
CA GLN A 613 -12.96 -31.92 -4.39
C GLN A 613 -13.16 -32.92 -5.54
N THR A 614 -12.74 -32.52 -6.74
CA THR A 614 -12.63 -33.45 -7.88
C THR A 614 -11.25 -34.11 -7.96
N GLU A 615 -10.25 -33.46 -7.39
CA GLU A 615 -8.84 -33.86 -7.46
C GLU A 615 -8.36 -34.61 -6.21
N ALA A 616 -7.21 -35.28 -6.34
CA ALA A 616 -6.55 -35.93 -5.21
C ALA A 616 -6.08 -34.88 -4.19
N LEU A 617 -6.12 -35.21 -2.90
CA LEU A 617 -5.74 -34.27 -1.85
C LEU A 617 -4.23 -34.06 -1.76
N LEU A 618 -3.45 -35.15 -1.80
CA LEU A 618 -2.03 -35.14 -1.50
C LEU A 618 -1.24 -36.07 -2.42
N ASP A 619 -0.14 -35.56 -2.95
CA ASP A 619 0.83 -36.31 -3.75
C ASP A 619 2.27 -35.96 -3.33
N THR A 620 3.19 -36.90 -3.52
CA THR A 620 4.62 -36.72 -3.25
C THR A 620 5.43 -37.40 -4.33
N ASP A 621 6.34 -36.64 -4.94
CA ASP A 621 7.29 -37.11 -5.93
C ASP A 621 8.72 -37.21 -5.38
N ASP A 622 9.59 -37.88 -6.14
CA ASP A 622 11.01 -38.07 -5.83
C ASP A 622 11.29 -38.67 -4.44
N THR A 623 11.86 -37.88 -3.54
CA THR A 623 12.17 -38.26 -2.16
C THR A 623 11.34 -37.49 -1.13
N ALA A 624 10.31 -36.78 -1.59
CA ALA A 624 9.42 -36.03 -0.72
C ALA A 624 8.66 -36.97 0.21
N THR A 625 8.34 -36.48 1.39
CA THR A 625 7.65 -37.26 2.42
C THR A 625 6.37 -36.58 2.85
N ALA A 626 5.36 -37.38 3.17
CA ALA A 626 4.11 -36.89 3.71
C ALA A 626 3.71 -37.66 4.97
N THR A 627 3.27 -36.91 6.00
CA THR A 627 2.65 -37.45 7.21
C THR A 627 1.25 -36.88 7.34
N THR A 628 0.25 -37.74 7.53
CA THR A 628 -1.13 -37.31 7.71
C THR A 628 -1.71 -37.88 9.01
N SER A 629 -2.52 -37.08 9.68
CA SER A 629 -3.30 -37.51 10.85
C SER A 629 -4.62 -36.75 10.87
N ARG A 630 -5.72 -37.43 11.20
CA ARG A 630 -7.09 -36.90 11.30
C ARG A 630 -7.51 -36.16 10.03
N VAL A 631 -7.48 -36.84 8.89
CA VAL A 631 -7.93 -36.30 7.60
C VAL A 631 -9.32 -36.83 7.26
N LEU A 632 -10.27 -35.93 7.01
CA LEU A 632 -11.66 -36.26 6.65
C LEU A 632 -11.91 -35.92 5.17
N THR A 633 -12.51 -36.84 4.41
CA THR A 633 -12.89 -36.60 3.00
C THR A 633 -14.36 -36.94 2.74
N THR A 634 -15.08 -36.09 2.00
CA THR A 634 -16.57 -36.13 1.94
C THR A 634 -17.10 -36.67 0.62
N THR A 635 -16.47 -36.31 -0.51
CA THR A 635 -16.76 -36.81 -1.86
C THR A 635 -15.54 -36.58 -2.77
N GLY A 636 -14.83 -37.65 -3.14
CA GLY A 636 -13.65 -37.59 -4.01
C GLY A 636 -12.81 -38.87 -3.86
N THR A 637 -12.22 -39.36 -4.95
CA THR A 637 -11.39 -40.58 -4.93
C THR A 637 -10.07 -40.26 -4.20
N LEU A 638 -9.90 -40.73 -2.96
CA LEU A 638 -8.63 -40.59 -2.23
C LEU A 638 -7.58 -41.54 -2.85
N THR A 639 -6.85 -41.09 -3.86
CA THR A 639 -5.72 -41.83 -4.41
C THR A 639 -4.45 -41.39 -3.68
N LEU A 640 -4.10 -42.09 -2.60
CA LEU A 640 -2.79 -41.95 -1.95
C LEU A 640 -1.80 -42.83 -2.72
N VAL A 641 -0.89 -42.23 -3.50
CA VAL A 641 0.20 -42.96 -4.17
C VAL A 641 1.29 -43.23 -3.11
N ALA A 642 1.48 -44.49 -2.74
CA ALA A 642 2.20 -44.87 -1.51
C ALA A 642 3.72 -45.05 -1.67
N THR A 643 4.48 -44.66 -0.63
CA THR A 643 5.64 -45.41 -0.10
C THR A 643 5.56 -45.52 1.45
N PRO A 644 6.24 -46.48 2.11
CA PRO A 644 5.64 -47.22 3.23
C PRO A 644 5.87 -46.68 4.66
N ALA A 645 4.80 -46.89 5.45
CA ALA A 645 4.71 -47.11 6.90
C ALA A 645 4.90 -45.93 7.88
N GLY A 646 3.77 -45.46 8.44
CA GLY A 646 3.75 -44.58 9.62
C GLY A 646 2.36 -44.17 10.13
N ASN A 647 1.58 -45.13 10.65
CA ASN A 647 0.46 -45.04 11.62
C ASN A 647 -0.75 -44.11 11.37
N CYS A 648 -1.80 -44.75 10.82
CA CYS A 648 -3.26 -44.55 10.95
C CYS A 648 -3.87 -43.15 10.74
N ASN A 649 -4.52 -42.96 9.58
CA ASN A 649 -5.87 -42.41 9.38
C ASN A 649 -6.35 -42.79 7.95
N ILE A 650 -7.62 -43.19 7.80
CA ILE A 650 -8.20 -43.87 6.61
C ILE A 650 -8.46 -42.84 5.47
N GLY A 651 -8.30 -43.11 4.17
CA GLY A 651 -8.16 -44.39 3.49
C GLY A 651 -7.34 -44.36 2.18
N ALA A 652 -6.35 -45.23 2.11
CA ALA A 652 -5.63 -45.52 0.87
C ALA A 652 -6.52 -46.34 -0.08
N VAL A 653 -6.71 -45.86 -1.31
CA VAL A 653 -7.08 -46.73 -2.43
C VAL A 653 -5.79 -47.34 -3.00
N ALA A 654 -5.39 -48.48 -2.47
CA ALA A 654 -4.43 -49.38 -3.12
C ALA A 654 -5.09 -50.76 -3.31
N ALA A 655 -4.88 -51.32 -4.49
CA ALA A 655 -5.70 -52.32 -5.17
C ALA A 655 -5.80 -53.74 -4.57
N ASP A 656 -5.63 -53.96 -3.26
CA ASP A 656 -5.54 -55.32 -2.68
C ASP A 656 -6.47 -55.59 -1.47
N PHE A 657 -7.67 -55.01 -1.42
CA PHE A 657 -8.68 -55.43 -0.43
C PHE A 657 -10.06 -55.69 -1.08
N PRO A 658 -10.49 -56.96 -1.23
CA PRO A 658 -11.84 -57.27 -1.68
C PRO A 658 -12.80 -57.04 -0.49
N GLY A 659 -13.50 -55.90 -0.47
CA GLY A 659 -14.60 -55.65 0.47
C GLY A 659 -14.80 -54.22 0.99
N LEU A 660 -14.34 -53.18 0.29
CA LEU A 660 -14.47 -51.80 0.75
C LEU A 660 -15.94 -51.30 0.66
N LEU A 661 -16.58 -51.07 1.81
CA LEU A 661 -17.80 -50.26 1.89
C LEU A 661 -17.39 -48.79 1.83
N VAL A 662 -17.84 -48.09 0.79
CA VAL A 662 -17.82 -46.63 0.72
C VAL A 662 -18.84 -46.11 1.73
N ALA A 663 -18.40 -45.66 2.90
CA ALA A 663 -19.26 -44.88 3.79
C ALA A 663 -19.26 -43.43 3.29
N VAL A 664 -20.41 -42.98 2.78
CA VAL A 664 -20.63 -41.57 2.46
C VAL A 664 -20.85 -40.86 3.79
N ILE A 665 -19.81 -40.17 4.29
CA ILE A 665 -19.96 -39.28 5.44
C ILE A 665 -20.76 -38.09 4.95
N THR A 666 -22.02 -38.01 5.39
CA THR A 666 -22.89 -36.89 5.05
C THR A 666 -22.58 -35.77 6.04
N PHE A 667 -22.33 -34.55 5.55
CA PHE A 667 -22.15 -33.36 6.38
C PHE A 667 -23.46 -32.57 6.36
N THR A 668 -24.00 -32.19 7.51
CA THR A 668 -25.21 -31.36 7.56
C THR A 668 -24.84 -29.90 7.47
N ALA A 669 -24.66 -29.36 6.27
CA ALA A 669 -24.43 -27.92 6.08
C ALA A 669 -25.69 -27.12 6.46
N THR A 670 -25.81 -26.73 7.74
CA THR A 670 -26.89 -25.84 8.19
C THR A 670 -26.39 -24.53 8.81
N THR A 671 -25.14 -24.47 9.26
CA THR A 671 -24.45 -23.24 9.73
C THR A 671 -22.93 -23.27 9.46
N ARG A 672 -22.24 -22.12 9.59
CA ARG A 672 -20.80 -21.91 9.28
C ARG A 672 -19.80 -22.89 9.91
N THR A 673 -20.23 -23.67 10.91
CA THR A 673 -19.43 -24.62 11.68
C THR A 673 -19.69 -26.09 11.31
N ASP A 674 -20.56 -26.36 10.33
CA ASP A 674 -20.95 -27.72 9.96
C ASP A 674 -20.06 -28.32 8.85
N TYR A 675 -18.77 -28.49 9.15
CA TYR A 675 -17.96 -29.55 8.54
C TYR A 675 -17.74 -30.69 9.54
N MET A 676 -18.74 -30.88 10.42
CA MET A 676 -18.87 -32.00 11.35
C MET A 676 -19.61 -33.17 10.67
N PRO A 677 -19.18 -34.42 10.86
CA PRO A 677 -20.02 -35.58 10.59
C PRO A 677 -21.35 -35.44 11.36
N VAL A 678 -22.48 -35.80 10.75
CA VAL A 678 -23.76 -35.83 11.48
C VAL A 678 -23.66 -36.74 12.70
N ALA A 679 -24.33 -36.43 13.81
CA ALA A 679 -24.46 -37.39 14.92
C ALA A 679 -25.05 -38.72 14.42
N GLY A 680 -24.30 -39.81 14.57
CA GLY A 680 -24.64 -41.14 14.04
C GLY A 680 -24.24 -41.39 12.58
N ALA A 681 -23.47 -40.48 11.95
CA ALA A 681 -22.72 -40.82 10.74
C ALA A 681 -21.79 -41.99 11.09
N SER A 682 -21.69 -42.98 10.21
CA SER A 682 -20.80 -44.12 10.43
C SER A 682 -19.38 -43.59 10.62
N SER A 683 -18.88 -43.58 11.85
CA SER A 683 -17.47 -43.39 12.14
C SER A 683 -16.72 -44.44 11.32
N LEU A 684 -15.84 -44.00 10.44
CA LEU A 684 -14.97 -44.92 9.73
C LEU A 684 -13.80 -45.24 10.67
N ASP A 685 -14.11 -45.98 11.74
CA ASP A 685 -13.08 -46.72 12.48
C ASP A 685 -13.16 -48.19 12.08
N ARG A 686 -12.21 -48.63 11.25
CA ARG A 686 -11.88 -50.06 11.13
C ARG A 686 -10.39 -50.28 11.16
N CYS A 687 -9.74 -49.90 12.25
CA CYS A 687 -8.49 -50.54 12.66
C CYS A 687 -8.78 -51.85 13.42
N ASN A 688 -9.40 -52.85 12.78
CA ASN A 688 -9.67 -54.13 13.43
C ASN A 688 -8.81 -55.27 12.88
N LEU A 689 -7.54 -55.34 13.27
CA LEU A 689 -6.73 -56.58 13.19
C LEU A 689 -5.66 -56.70 14.30
N LEU A 690 -5.97 -56.31 15.54
CA LEU A 690 -5.25 -56.84 16.71
C LEU A 690 -6.25 -57.22 17.79
N SER A 691 -6.34 -58.52 18.09
CA SER A 691 -7.22 -59.07 19.10
C SER A 691 -6.91 -58.49 20.49
N GLY A 692 -7.81 -57.66 21.03
CA GLY A 692 -7.72 -57.20 22.42
C GLY A 692 -8.25 -55.80 22.73
N HIS A 693 -8.81 -55.05 21.78
CA HIS A 693 -9.37 -53.72 22.04
C HIS A 693 -10.87 -53.67 21.80
N ALA A 694 -11.58 -52.98 22.71
CA ALA A 694 -13.03 -52.94 22.79
C ALA A 694 -13.62 -52.07 21.66
N THR A 695 -14.76 -52.52 21.16
CA THR A 695 -15.64 -51.84 20.20
C THR A 695 -16.22 -50.53 20.76
N ASP A 696 -16.36 -49.54 19.86
CA ASP A 696 -16.89 -48.18 20.01
C ASP A 696 -18.30 -48.08 20.66
N ILE A 697 -18.63 -46.89 21.20
CA ILE A 697 -19.60 -46.61 22.27
C ILE A 697 -20.91 -45.91 21.83
N ASP A 698 -21.25 -45.84 20.53
CA ASP A 698 -22.42 -45.08 20.08
C ASP A 698 -23.74 -45.88 19.93
N ASP A 699 -23.80 -47.15 20.34
CA ASP A 699 -25.01 -47.98 20.24
C ASP A 699 -25.98 -47.84 21.44
N THR A 700 -26.19 -46.62 21.97
CA THR A 700 -27.37 -46.36 22.83
C THR A 700 -28.03 -45.02 22.58
N ALA A 701 -29.30 -45.08 22.18
CA ALA A 701 -30.18 -43.95 21.95
C ALA A 701 -30.63 -43.28 23.27
N VAL A 702 -29.82 -42.37 23.82
CA VAL A 702 -30.29 -41.36 24.78
C VAL A 702 -29.51 -40.05 24.57
N ILE A 703 -30.27 -38.97 24.40
CA ILE A 703 -29.81 -37.58 24.32
C ILE A 703 -28.97 -37.21 25.56
N ASP A 704 -27.95 -36.38 25.33
CA ASP A 704 -27.46 -35.28 26.19
C ASP A 704 -26.02 -35.38 26.74
N VAL A 705 -25.36 -34.22 26.65
CA VAL A 705 -24.15 -33.74 27.36
C VAL A 705 -22.80 -34.35 26.96
N ALA A 706 -21.92 -33.47 26.46
CA ALA A 706 -20.49 -33.68 26.30
C ALA A 706 -19.88 -34.47 27.49
N PRO A 707 -19.23 -35.63 27.25
CA PRO A 707 -18.51 -36.31 28.30
C PRO A 707 -17.25 -35.51 28.65
N ALA A 708 -17.05 -35.27 29.94
CA ALA A 708 -15.75 -34.89 30.47
C ALA A 708 -14.75 -36.03 30.19
N GLY A 709 -13.97 -35.86 29.12
CA GLY A 709 -13.06 -36.87 28.58
C GLY A 709 -13.31 -37.08 27.09
N GLY A 710 -13.01 -36.05 26.29
CA GLY A 710 -13.25 -36.01 24.84
C GLY A 710 -12.49 -37.12 24.09
N ASN A 711 -13.22 -37.83 23.24
CA ASN A 711 -12.72 -38.91 22.43
C ASN A 711 -12.05 -38.29 21.20
N ASP A 712 -10.74 -38.48 21.09
CA ASP A 712 -9.79 -37.85 20.16
C ASP A 712 -9.94 -38.18 18.66
N TYR A 713 -11.06 -38.77 18.22
CA TYR A 713 -11.15 -39.51 16.95
C TYR A 713 -12.12 -38.92 15.90
N ASP A 714 -12.93 -37.92 16.25
CA ASP A 714 -13.87 -37.26 15.33
C ASP A 714 -13.46 -35.82 14.96
N VAL A 715 -12.21 -35.46 15.23
CA VAL A 715 -11.72 -34.08 15.21
C VAL A 715 -11.44 -33.58 13.78
N GLY A 716 -12.37 -32.81 13.21
CA GLY A 716 -12.23 -32.19 11.89
C GLY A 716 -11.53 -30.83 11.89
N ALA A 717 -11.58 -30.13 10.76
CA ALA A 717 -11.06 -28.76 10.64
C ALA A 717 -11.60 -27.85 11.76
N PHE A 718 -10.73 -26.98 12.29
CA PHE A 718 -11.04 -26.00 13.34
C PHE A 718 -11.48 -26.54 14.71
N GLU A 719 -11.30 -27.84 14.98
CA GLU A 719 -11.43 -28.36 16.33
C GLU A 719 -10.13 -28.21 17.13
N ALA A 720 -10.24 -27.96 18.43
CA ALA A 720 -9.09 -27.76 19.32
C ALA A 720 -8.22 -29.02 19.38
N LEU A 721 -6.99 -28.92 18.87
CA LEU A 721 -5.97 -29.96 19.04
C LEU A 721 -5.53 -29.96 20.52
N ALA A 722 -6.07 -30.89 21.32
CA ALA A 722 -5.70 -31.05 22.72
C ALA A 722 -4.26 -31.55 22.91
#